data_AF-A0A8H3FMZ4-F1
#
_entry.id   AF-A0A8H3FMZ4-F1
#
_cell.length_a   1.000
_cell.length_b   1.000
_cell.length_c   1.000
_cell.angle_alpha   90.00
_cell.angle_beta   90.00
_cell.angle_gamma   90.00
#
_symmetry.space_group_name_H-M   'P 1'
#
loop_
_entity.id
_entity.type
_entity.pdbx_description
1 polymer ?
#
loop_
_entity_poly.entity_id
_entity_poly.type
_entity_poly.pdbx_seq_one_letter_code
_entity_poly.pdbx_strand_id
1 'polypeptide(L)'
;MGAIEVVNKRETDDNAVTHPKSRNWFNGSFFSELRRLVRSLPTAGPRLIKDISTVISLSRMLVFGGYVDDKTYIGERLLQLIAGLPEGLGLRKTFTGHLVKQLWSELEHPPKCYLGDEYKYRTADGHNNNVVLPELGRAGSAYARSVTPMNELPAALPDASTVFDALFARDGQAKEHPNKIASTLFYMATIVTHDLFLTNDQDPNKVDNSSYLDLSPLYGNNQSQQDGVRTFVDGKLKPDAFADARILGLPPGVCVMLVCFNRFHNHIAAGLAAINESNRFEVPVYRTSDQQNPQSALRKRDNDLFQTARLITCGLYISILLFDYLGTILALNRSKSGWNMDPREVFSRVDIPTATGNQTSVEFNLIYRWHSAVSARDEGWANSYFKKVFHNDNINEMSSDYFIKGLREWGKTIDKDPGRREFARLRRGENGKFADEALVKILQDSTEDIAGALGARNVPKILKAAEVLGIKQARQWQVASLNEFRRFFHLKPHQTFLDINRDPDIARSLEVLYGHPDHVELYPGLVAEETKEAMEGQGLCLGFTVGTTILSDAIALVRGDRFYTDDFNSARLTHWGFDQASASTKIAKGGGMYKLLMQAFPDVYKPNSVYALFPFTIPQENRRILQALGEDKCYDFERPLSIKYKGHAQGSSRITNGPSTSTSNVFDGTSEHNQWTWSSFPTATLIFDEGVSRRSISESALAMRGRSILDGSFMIDNALLSAKQLLIETLGQPDEIIGSAIREFYETEMSALVRLRSSKLRDIYQLDVVNDVLNISHARFMHRLFGIATDDDDGSEVLSEASALAASLATELNVFESAESASLRDAAQEGERTLRIALRKSCQAIKINEDVSQGGPTDAQRQEDALRGLGIQLVSAWFRKGKTLEQVIEAALAVIGATVASQARASVCVLDLYLSDRYKHHWHDIAQLARSNSPDVHARLKKYALEAYSLGTPSAKHSMNGKALAKERSYSEPLWTDSRTLKTKFDEIDLERPSSSYEHLNQGTRSGYGLLVMSEILSTELRVFGRLKNLRLAPGSQGFLKTKVIDESLTMYMDKSWSAWLPYPTTKVVHFDALEEV
;
A
#
# COMPACT_ATOMS: atom_id res chain seq x y z
N MET A 1 -12.51 52.90 -8.53
CA MET A 1 -11.49 53.09 -9.58
C MET A 1 -10.06 53.08 -8.99
N GLY A 2 -9.71 52.15 -8.09
CA GLY A 2 -8.40 52.14 -7.42
C GLY A 2 -7.64 50.81 -7.46
N ALA A 3 -8.03 49.86 -8.32
CA ALA A 3 -7.47 48.49 -8.31
C ALA A 3 -7.10 47.96 -9.71
N ILE A 4 -6.84 48.83 -10.69
CA ILE A 4 -6.62 48.43 -12.10
C ILE A 4 -5.22 48.85 -12.64
N GLU A 5 -4.37 49.46 -11.82
CA GLU A 5 -3.12 50.06 -12.33
C GLU A 5 -1.83 49.23 -12.21
N VAL A 6 -1.87 47.97 -11.75
CA VAL A 6 -0.64 47.20 -11.49
C VAL A 6 -0.28 46.15 -12.55
N VAL A 7 -1.06 45.99 -13.65
CA VAL A 7 -0.83 44.87 -14.59
C VAL A 7 -0.09 45.26 -15.90
N ASN A 8 0.09 46.54 -16.22
CA ASN A 8 0.71 46.94 -17.49
C ASN A 8 2.16 47.41 -17.33
N LYS A 9 3.12 46.49 -17.29
CA LYS A 9 4.49 46.74 -17.77
C LYS A 9 5.28 45.44 -17.91
N ARG A 10 5.25 44.86 -19.12
CA ARG A 10 6.38 44.20 -19.83
C ARG A 10 5.81 43.40 -21.02
N GLU A 11 5.78 44.02 -22.20
CA GLU A 11 5.73 43.32 -23.49
C GLU A 11 6.55 44.13 -24.49
N THR A 12 7.76 43.66 -24.77
CA THR A 12 8.47 43.81 -26.05
C THR A 12 9.47 42.67 -26.10
N ASP A 13 9.17 41.62 -26.87
CA ASP A 13 10.12 40.90 -27.73
C ASP A 13 9.34 39.89 -28.58
N ASP A 14 9.08 40.29 -29.82
CA ASP A 14 8.61 39.44 -30.91
C ASP A 14 9.81 38.68 -31.49
N ASN A 15 9.87 37.36 -31.26
CA ASN A 15 10.36 36.31 -32.18
C ASN A 15 10.71 35.03 -31.41
N ALA A 16 9.76 34.09 -31.28
CA ALA A 16 10.06 32.68 -31.06
C ALA A 16 8.87 31.79 -31.46
N VAL A 17 9.22 30.65 -32.04
CA VAL A 17 8.40 29.58 -32.63
C VAL A 17 7.18 29.20 -31.78
N THR A 18 6.03 29.05 -32.45
CA THR A 18 4.73 28.72 -31.88
C THR A 18 4.67 27.29 -31.31
N HIS A 19 4.62 27.18 -29.98
CA HIS A 19 4.08 26.01 -29.25
C HIS A 19 2.85 26.43 -28.41
N PRO A 20 1.92 25.51 -28.09
CA PRO A 20 0.57 25.85 -27.66
C PRO A 20 0.58 26.61 -26.34
N LYS A 21 -0.02 27.79 -26.41
CA LYS A 21 -0.02 28.83 -25.40
C LYS A 21 -0.68 28.38 -24.09
N SER A 22 -0.10 28.85 -23.00
CA SER A 22 -0.65 28.88 -21.65
C SER A 22 -2.14 29.21 -21.62
N ARG A 23 -2.84 28.62 -20.63
CA ARG A 23 -4.20 28.96 -20.18
C ARG A 23 -4.30 30.41 -19.64
N ASN A 24 -3.85 31.41 -20.40
CA ASN A 24 -4.28 32.79 -20.26
C ASN A 24 -5.54 32.97 -21.11
N TRP A 25 -6.68 32.84 -20.44
CA TRP A 25 -8.00 32.76 -21.05
C TRP A 25 -8.47 34.09 -21.70
N PHE A 26 -7.79 35.22 -21.43
CA PHE A 26 -8.17 36.56 -21.91
C PHE A 26 -6.97 37.44 -22.28
N ASN A 27 -6.97 37.99 -23.49
CA ASN A 27 -6.06 39.09 -23.89
C ASN A 27 -6.71 40.45 -23.57
N GLY A 28 -5.96 41.57 -23.61
CA GLY A 28 -6.47 42.93 -23.35
C GLY A 28 -7.75 43.36 -24.12
N SER A 29 -8.07 42.67 -25.22
CA SER A 29 -9.29 42.74 -26.02
C SER A 29 -10.56 42.35 -25.25
N PHE A 30 -10.53 41.34 -24.38
CA PHE A 30 -11.72 40.95 -23.62
C PHE A 30 -12.10 42.04 -22.62
N PHE A 31 -11.12 42.52 -21.86
CA PHE A 31 -11.33 43.59 -20.89
C PHE A 31 -11.66 44.94 -21.54
N SER A 32 -11.17 45.22 -22.75
CA SER A 32 -11.52 46.43 -23.50
C SER A 32 -12.96 46.39 -24.03
N GLU A 33 -13.40 45.24 -24.53
CA GLU A 33 -14.79 44.99 -24.96
C GLU A 33 -15.76 44.98 -23.76
N LEU A 34 -15.37 44.41 -22.62
CA LEU A 34 -16.11 44.49 -21.35
C LEU A 34 -16.32 45.94 -20.91
N ARG A 35 -15.26 46.77 -21.01
CA ARG A 35 -15.34 48.20 -20.71
C ARG A 35 -16.23 48.93 -21.72
N ARG A 36 -16.27 48.55 -23.00
CA ARG A 36 -17.22 49.09 -23.99
C ARG A 36 -18.66 48.75 -23.61
N LEU A 37 -18.94 47.50 -23.23
CA LEU A 37 -20.26 47.05 -22.75
C LEU A 37 -20.72 47.88 -21.53
N VAL A 38 -19.85 47.99 -20.51
CA VAL A 38 -20.08 48.79 -19.29
C VAL A 38 -20.28 50.28 -19.59
N ARG A 39 -19.63 50.82 -20.63
CA ARG A 39 -19.81 52.21 -21.06
C ARG A 39 -21.07 52.44 -21.91
N SER A 40 -21.56 51.44 -22.64
CA SER A 40 -22.82 51.53 -23.40
C SER A 40 -24.09 51.37 -22.55
N LEU A 41 -23.93 50.85 -21.33
CA LEU A 41 -24.99 50.53 -20.39
C LEU A 41 -25.89 51.69 -19.89
N PRO A 42 -25.48 52.98 -19.85
CA PRO A 42 -26.38 54.08 -19.45
C PRO A 42 -27.60 54.30 -20.36
N THR A 43 -27.68 53.61 -21.51
CA THR A 43 -28.78 53.70 -22.48
C THR A 43 -29.67 52.45 -22.54
N ALA A 44 -29.37 51.40 -21.76
CA ALA A 44 -30.08 50.12 -21.79
C ALA A 44 -30.80 49.87 -20.46
N GLY A 45 -32.10 49.54 -20.53
CA GLY A 45 -33.00 49.45 -19.37
C GLY A 45 -32.66 48.36 -18.32
N PRO A 46 -33.50 48.22 -17.27
CA PRO A 46 -33.22 47.45 -16.04
C PRO A 46 -32.92 45.95 -16.20
N ARG A 47 -33.16 45.36 -17.38
CA ARG A 47 -32.76 43.97 -17.68
C ARG A 47 -31.24 43.77 -17.72
N LEU A 48 -30.46 44.78 -18.14
CA LEU A 48 -29.01 44.64 -18.34
C LEU A 48 -28.17 44.73 -17.04
N ILE A 49 -28.74 45.21 -15.93
CA ILE A 49 -28.03 45.33 -14.63
C ILE A 49 -27.82 43.95 -13.98
N LYS A 50 -28.75 43.01 -14.16
CA LYS A 50 -28.56 41.60 -13.77
C LYS A 50 -27.39 40.98 -14.55
N ASP A 51 -27.22 41.36 -15.81
CA ASP A 51 -26.16 40.84 -16.67
C ASP A 51 -24.76 41.31 -16.25
N ILE A 52 -24.63 42.52 -15.68
CA ILE A 52 -23.35 43.00 -15.12
C ILE A 52 -22.89 42.12 -13.96
N SER A 53 -23.81 41.68 -13.10
CA SER A 53 -23.47 40.78 -11.98
C SER A 53 -23.02 39.40 -12.47
N THR A 54 -23.64 38.89 -13.54
CA THR A 54 -23.22 37.67 -14.25
C THR A 54 -21.84 37.84 -14.87
N VAL A 55 -21.57 38.97 -15.51
CA VAL A 55 -20.27 39.28 -16.11
C VAL A 55 -19.17 39.42 -15.05
N ILE A 56 -19.46 40.03 -13.89
CA ILE A 56 -18.51 40.15 -12.78
C ILE A 56 -18.24 38.78 -12.15
N SER A 57 -19.26 37.95 -11.93
CA SER A 57 -19.09 36.59 -11.39
C SER A 57 -18.30 35.69 -12.34
N LEU A 58 -18.56 35.77 -13.66
CA LEU A 58 -17.76 35.12 -14.70
C LEU A 58 -16.31 35.58 -14.64
N SER A 59 -16.05 36.89 -14.59
CA SER A 59 -14.67 37.40 -14.54
C SER A 59 -13.91 36.96 -13.28
N ARG A 60 -14.58 36.83 -12.14
CA ARG A 60 -13.96 36.29 -10.91
C ARG A 60 -13.65 34.81 -11.05
N MET A 61 -14.60 34.01 -11.54
CA MET A 61 -14.43 32.57 -11.78
C MET A 61 -13.24 32.28 -12.71
N LEU A 62 -13.11 33.09 -13.76
CA LEU A 62 -12.09 32.97 -14.80
C LEU A 62 -10.70 33.47 -14.36
N VAL A 63 -10.63 34.42 -13.44
CA VAL A 63 -9.35 34.98 -12.93
C VAL A 63 -8.79 34.16 -11.77
N PHE A 64 -9.65 33.62 -10.90
CA PHE A 64 -9.20 32.91 -9.70
C PHE A 64 -9.06 31.40 -9.87
N GLY A 65 -9.64 30.82 -10.95
CA GLY A 65 -9.74 29.38 -11.12
C GLY A 65 -10.63 28.73 -10.05
N GLY A 66 -11.13 27.52 -10.31
CA GLY A 66 -11.91 26.74 -9.33
C GLY A 66 -13.17 26.11 -9.90
N TYR A 67 -13.89 25.39 -9.03
CA TYR A 67 -15.16 24.75 -9.37
C TYR A 67 -16.26 25.80 -9.55
N VAL A 68 -17.10 25.57 -10.55
CA VAL A 68 -18.27 26.40 -10.84
C VAL A 68 -19.49 25.75 -10.19
N ASP A 69 -20.21 26.48 -9.35
CA ASP A 69 -21.53 26.06 -8.89
C ASP A 69 -22.55 26.33 -10.02
N ASP A 70 -22.79 25.32 -10.84
CA ASP A 70 -23.73 25.35 -11.96
C ASP A 70 -25.17 25.63 -11.50
N LYS A 71 -25.52 25.34 -10.23
CA LYS A 71 -26.82 25.70 -9.64
C LYS A 71 -27.06 27.20 -9.56
N THR A 72 -26.04 28.03 -9.74
CA THR A 72 -26.20 29.48 -9.87
C THR A 72 -26.71 29.90 -11.26
N TYR A 73 -26.85 28.96 -12.19
CA TYR A 73 -27.24 29.16 -13.60
C TYR A 73 -26.31 30.14 -14.34
N ILE A 74 -25.04 30.19 -13.97
CA ILE A 74 -24.10 31.18 -14.52
C ILE A 74 -23.88 30.98 -16.03
N GLY A 75 -23.86 29.73 -16.51
CA GLY A 75 -23.75 29.39 -17.92
C GLY A 75 -25.00 29.80 -18.71
N GLU A 76 -26.19 29.51 -18.21
CA GLU A 76 -27.46 29.89 -18.83
C GLU A 76 -27.64 31.41 -18.85
N ARG A 77 -27.22 32.11 -17.80
CA ARG A 77 -27.22 33.59 -17.77
C ARG A 77 -26.26 34.18 -18.80
N LEU A 78 -25.11 33.54 -19.03
CA LEU A 78 -24.19 33.93 -20.12
C LEU A 78 -24.83 33.71 -21.49
N LEU A 79 -25.50 32.58 -21.70
CA LEU A 79 -26.24 32.30 -22.94
C LEU A 79 -27.36 33.31 -23.18
N GLN A 80 -28.14 33.65 -22.15
CA GLN A 80 -29.19 34.67 -22.21
C GLN A 80 -28.62 36.05 -22.57
N LEU A 81 -27.48 36.43 -21.96
CA LEU A 81 -26.76 37.66 -22.30
C LEU A 81 -26.35 37.67 -23.77
N ILE A 82 -25.69 36.61 -24.26
CA ILE A 82 -25.23 36.52 -25.66
C ILE A 82 -26.43 36.56 -26.63
N ALA A 83 -27.52 35.86 -26.30
CA ALA A 83 -28.74 35.83 -27.10
C ALA A 83 -29.46 37.19 -27.14
N GLY A 84 -29.39 37.98 -26.07
CA GLY A 84 -29.99 39.31 -25.98
C GLY A 84 -29.21 40.42 -26.70
N LEU A 85 -27.99 40.16 -27.19
CA LEU A 85 -27.17 41.16 -27.89
C LEU A 85 -27.66 41.36 -29.35
N PRO A 86 -27.73 42.62 -29.85
CA PRO A 86 -28.14 42.94 -31.22
C PRO A 86 -27.34 42.19 -32.30
N GLU A 87 -28.01 41.83 -33.38
CA GLU A 87 -27.37 41.25 -34.57
C GLU A 87 -26.38 42.26 -35.18
N GLY A 88 -25.17 41.80 -35.54
CA GLY A 88 -24.09 42.64 -36.07
C GLY A 88 -23.16 43.29 -35.03
N LEU A 89 -23.50 43.23 -33.74
CA LEU A 89 -22.61 43.74 -32.68
C LEU A 89 -21.39 42.81 -32.50
N GLY A 90 -20.17 43.33 -32.68
CA GLY A 90 -18.92 42.57 -32.54
C GLY A 90 -18.79 41.81 -31.22
N LEU A 91 -19.32 42.38 -30.13
CA LEU A 91 -19.39 41.77 -28.80
C LEU A 91 -20.06 40.38 -28.81
N ARG A 92 -21.15 40.21 -29.57
CA ARG A 92 -21.87 38.93 -29.67
C ARG A 92 -20.98 37.85 -30.27
N LYS A 93 -20.22 38.17 -31.32
CA LYS A 93 -19.26 37.26 -31.95
C LYS A 93 -18.10 36.93 -31.01
N THR A 94 -17.59 37.93 -30.29
CA THR A 94 -16.51 37.75 -29.29
C THR A 94 -16.94 36.82 -28.16
N PHE A 95 -18.08 37.08 -27.50
CA PHE A 95 -18.55 36.23 -26.40
C PHE A 95 -18.91 34.82 -26.87
N THR A 96 -19.54 34.69 -28.05
CA THR A 96 -19.80 33.37 -28.65
C THR A 96 -18.50 32.60 -28.90
N GLY A 97 -17.48 33.26 -29.45
CA GLY A 97 -16.18 32.63 -29.68
C GLY A 97 -15.48 32.17 -28.39
N HIS A 98 -15.59 32.95 -27.31
CA HIS A 98 -15.05 32.55 -26.00
C HIS A 98 -15.84 31.39 -25.39
N LEU A 99 -17.18 31.40 -25.49
CA LEU A 99 -18.02 30.30 -25.03
C LEU A 99 -17.70 29.01 -25.78
N VAL A 100 -17.62 29.07 -27.12
CA VAL A 100 -17.23 27.91 -27.95
C VAL A 100 -15.84 27.42 -27.56
N LYS A 101 -14.86 28.30 -27.38
CA LYS A 101 -13.52 27.92 -26.93
C LYS A 101 -13.54 27.26 -25.55
N GLN A 102 -14.36 27.77 -24.61
CA GLN A 102 -14.49 27.21 -23.28
C GLN A 102 -15.07 25.79 -23.35
N LEU A 103 -16.24 25.63 -23.98
CA LEU A 103 -16.90 24.33 -24.13
C LEU A 103 -16.02 23.33 -24.89
N TRP A 104 -15.29 23.79 -25.91
CA TRP A 104 -14.30 22.98 -26.62
C TRP A 104 -13.13 22.54 -25.71
N SER A 105 -12.65 23.43 -24.83
CA SER A 105 -11.51 23.13 -23.95
C SER A 105 -11.88 22.35 -22.68
N GLU A 106 -13.18 22.17 -22.41
CA GLU A 106 -13.68 21.33 -21.32
C GLU A 106 -13.55 19.83 -21.64
N LEU A 107 -13.51 19.48 -22.94
CA LEU A 107 -13.19 18.14 -23.40
C LEU A 107 -11.72 18.03 -23.79
N GLU A 108 -11.17 16.85 -23.59
CA GLU A 108 -9.79 16.56 -23.95
C GLU A 108 -9.70 16.21 -25.46
N HIS A 109 -8.77 16.85 -26.16
CA HIS A 109 -8.60 16.72 -27.60
C HIS A 109 -7.12 16.57 -27.98
N PRO A 110 -6.67 15.39 -28.45
CA PRO A 110 -7.38 14.11 -28.45
C PRO A 110 -7.54 13.52 -27.02
N PRO A 111 -8.47 12.56 -26.80
CA PRO A 111 -8.55 11.84 -25.54
C PRO A 111 -7.24 11.12 -25.21
N LYS A 112 -6.82 11.13 -23.95
CA LYS A 112 -5.59 10.42 -23.52
C LYS A 112 -5.82 8.95 -23.14
N CYS A 113 -7.05 8.57 -22.82
CA CYS A 113 -7.40 7.22 -22.36
C CYS A 113 -8.41 6.56 -23.28
N TYR A 114 -8.18 5.27 -23.57
CA TYR A 114 -9.04 4.44 -24.42
C TYR A 114 -9.43 3.14 -23.69
N LEU A 115 -10.52 2.53 -24.16
CA LEU A 115 -11.01 1.23 -23.68
C LEU A 115 -10.49 0.10 -24.59
N GLY A 116 -10.21 -1.06 -24.01
CA GLY A 116 -9.67 -2.23 -24.72
C GLY A 116 -8.44 -2.81 -24.00
N ASP A 117 -8.19 -4.11 -24.19
CA ASP A 117 -7.07 -4.79 -23.52
C ASP A 117 -5.71 -4.22 -23.94
N GLU A 118 -5.59 -3.73 -25.18
CA GLU A 118 -4.39 -3.07 -25.71
C GLU A 118 -4.05 -1.73 -25.03
N TYR A 119 -5.05 -1.09 -24.42
CA TYR A 119 -4.88 0.19 -23.71
C TYR A 119 -4.94 0.04 -22.19
N LYS A 120 -5.37 -1.11 -21.69
CA LYS A 120 -5.52 -1.40 -20.26
C LYS A 120 -4.18 -1.68 -19.56
N TYR A 121 -3.22 -2.24 -20.30
CA TYR A 121 -1.98 -2.77 -19.75
C TYR A 121 -0.74 -2.22 -20.45
N ARG A 122 0.40 -2.26 -19.76
CA ARG A 122 1.71 -2.02 -20.38
C ARG A 122 2.01 -3.18 -21.34
N THR A 123 2.27 -2.84 -22.60
CA THR A 123 2.79 -3.79 -23.59
C THR A 123 4.21 -4.22 -23.20
N ALA A 124 4.70 -5.33 -23.76
CA ALA A 124 6.01 -5.86 -23.38
C ALA A 124 7.20 -5.02 -23.89
N ASP A 125 7.00 -4.25 -24.95
CA ASP A 125 7.96 -3.38 -25.62
C ASP A 125 7.66 -1.88 -25.42
N GLY A 126 6.62 -1.53 -24.65
CA GLY A 126 6.28 -0.16 -24.28
C GLY A 126 5.46 0.64 -25.29
N HIS A 127 5.08 0.07 -26.44
CA HIS A 127 4.17 0.75 -27.39
C HIS A 127 2.78 1.00 -26.78
N ASN A 128 2.01 1.91 -27.36
CA ASN A 128 0.69 2.36 -26.89
C ASN A 128 0.71 3.07 -25.52
N ASN A 129 1.86 3.42 -24.95
CA ASN A 129 1.88 4.29 -23.76
C ASN A 129 1.37 5.69 -24.10
N ASN A 130 1.83 6.29 -25.21
CA ASN A 130 1.14 7.39 -25.84
C ASN A 130 0.13 6.85 -26.86
N VAL A 131 -1.16 7.10 -26.63
CA VAL A 131 -2.26 6.59 -27.49
C VAL A 131 -2.37 7.31 -28.84
N VAL A 132 -1.86 8.54 -28.94
CA VAL A 132 -1.84 9.35 -30.17
C VAL A 132 -0.64 8.99 -31.04
N LEU A 133 0.49 8.69 -30.40
CA LEU A 133 1.74 8.27 -31.01
C LEU A 133 2.15 6.89 -30.45
N PRO A 134 1.48 5.79 -30.87
CA PRO A 134 1.72 4.44 -30.33
C PRO A 134 3.17 3.98 -30.28
N GLU A 135 3.98 4.41 -31.24
CA GLU A 135 5.38 3.99 -31.39
C GLU A 135 6.36 4.81 -30.52
N LEU A 136 5.90 5.92 -29.93
CA LEU A 136 6.74 6.77 -29.09
C LEU A 136 7.22 5.99 -27.86
N GLY A 137 8.53 5.98 -27.65
CA GLY A 137 9.14 5.28 -26.52
C GLY A 137 9.14 3.75 -26.61
N ARG A 138 8.76 3.15 -27.75
CA ARG A 138 8.84 1.69 -27.92
C ARG A 138 10.29 1.22 -27.94
N ALA A 139 10.54 0.04 -27.37
CA ALA A 139 11.78 -0.70 -27.51
C ALA A 139 12.20 -0.86 -29.00
N GLY A 140 13.50 -0.74 -29.25
CA GLY A 140 14.11 -0.77 -30.59
C GLY A 140 14.00 0.54 -31.38
N SER A 141 13.53 1.63 -30.76
CA SER A 141 13.44 2.96 -31.37
C SER A 141 14.79 3.67 -31.38
N ALA A 142 14.92 4.71 -32.21
CA ALA A 142 16.12 5.54 -32.24
C ALA A 142 16.21 6.41 -30.97
N TYR A 143 17.42 6.63 -30.46
CA TYR A 143 17.61 7.65 -29.42
C TYR A 143 17.17 9.03 -29.92
N ALA A 144 16.54 9.80 -29.04
CA ALA A 144 16.31 11.21 -29.28
C ALA A 144 17.62 12.02 -29.16
N ARG A 145 17.59 13.25 -29.68
CA ARG A 145 18.60 14.27 -29.43
C ARG A 145 17.90 15.49 -28.84
N SER A 146 18.35 15.94 -27.68
CA SER A 146 17.77 17.10 -27.01
C SER A 146 18.46 18.40 -27.40
N VAL A 147 19.77 18.37 -27.67
CA VAL A 147 20.58 19.58 -27.89
C VAL A 147 21.25 19.56 -29.27
N THR A 148 21.07 20.64 -30.02
CA THR A 148 21.75 20.84 -31.30
C THR A 148 23.18 21.31 -31.04
N PRO A 149 24.21 20.58 -31.52
CA PRO A 149 25.59 21.06 -31.50
C PRO A 149 25.75 22.20 -32.52
N MET A 150 26.29 23.32 -32.08
CA MET A 150 26.47 24.57 -32.87
C MET A 150 27.94 24.99 -32.94
N ASN A 151 28.76 24.62 -31.95
CA ASN A 151 30.16 24.96 -31.84
C ASN A 151 31.01 24.07 -32.75
N GLU A 152 31.97 24.69 -33.46
CA GLU A 152 33.01 23.96 -34.18
C GLU A 152 34.01 23.37 -33.16
N LEU A 153 33.95 22.05 -32.96
CA LEU A 153 34.93 21.34 -32.14
C LEU A 153 36.25 21.16 -32.93
N PRO A 154 37.41 21.12 -32.24
CA PRO A 154 38.68 20.79 -32.89
C PRO A 154 38.60 19.46 -33.64
N ALA A 155 39.13 19.42 -34.87
CA ALA A 155 39.11 18.21 -35.70
C ALA A 155 39.84 17.03 -35.06
N ALA A 156 40.86 17.30 -34.24
CA ALA A 156 41.58 16.30 -33.46
C ALA A 156 41.25 16.45 -31.97
N LEU A 157 40.25 15.71 -31.51
CA LEU A 157 39.92 15.60 -30.09
C LEU A 157 40.99 14.78 -29.34
N PRO A 158 41.19 14.99 -28.02
CA PRO A 158 42.11 14.21 -27.22
C PRO A 158 41.82 12.70 -27.26
N ASP A 159 42.85 11.87 -27.10
CA ASP A 159 42.62 10.43 -27.00
C ASP A 159 41.74 10.09 -25.77
N ALA A 160 40.75 9.22 -25.97
CA ALA A 160 39.78 8.90 -24.93
C ALA A 160 40.40 8.16 -23.73
N SER A 161 41.46 7.37 -23.93
CA SER A 161 42.18 6.75 -22.82
C SER A 161 42.91 7.80 -22.00
N THR A 162 43.58 8.76 -22.66
CA THR A 162 44.24 9.87 -21.99
C THR A 162 43.25 10.72 -21.19
N VAL A 163 42.06 10.99 -21.73
CA VAL A 163 40.98 11.69 -21.01
C VAL A 163 40.59 10.92 -19.75
N PHE A 164 40.40 9.60 -19.84
CA PHE A 164 40.10 8.78 -18.66
C PHE A 164 41.22 8.85 -17.61
N ASP A 165 42.47 8.63 -18.01
CA ASP A 165 43.60 8.58 -17.09
C ASP A 165 43.82 9.95 -16.39
N ALA A 166 43.59 11.06 -17.09
CA ALA A 166 43.80 12.40 -16.55
C ALA A 166 42.63 12.90 -15.67
N LEU A 167 41.39 12.60 -16.04
CA LEU A 167 40.18 13.22 -15.46
C LEU A 167 39.29 12.26 -14.68
N PHE A 168 39.26 10.97 -15.02
CA PHE A 168 38.27 10.01 -14.47
C PHE A 168 38.91 9.10 -13.43
N ALA A 169 40.10 8.57 -13.73
CA ALA A 169 40.72 7.48 -12.99
C ALA A 169 40.86 7.79 -11.50
N ARG A 170 40.37 6.87 -10.66
CA ARG A 170 40.53 6.91 -9.21
C ARG A 170 41.98 6.66 -8.82
N ASP A 171 42.51 7.53 -7.98
CA ASP A 171 43.82 7.35 -7.35
C ASP A 171 43.67 7.00 -5.88
N GLY A 172 44.17 5.81 -5.51
CA GLY A 172 44.10 5.31 -4.15
C GLY A 172 42.72 4.78 -3.76
N GLN A 173 42.31 5.04 -2.52
CA GLN A 173 41.02 4.61 -1.99
C GLN A 173 39.88 5.46 -2.54
N ALA A 174 38.68 4.86 -2.64
CA ALA A 174 37.48 5.58 -3.04
C ALA A 174 37.23 6.76 -2.09
N LYS A 175 37.05 7.97 -2.64
CA LYS A 175 36.53 9.09 -1.85
C LYS A 175 35.12 8.72 -1.41
N GLU A 176 34.86 8.65 -0.11
CA GLU A 176 33.53 8.33 0.41
C GLU A 176 32.51 9.43 0.09
N HIS A 177 31.27 9.04 -0.17
CA HIS A 177 30.18 9.98 -0.38
C HIS A 177 29.99 10.89 0.86
N PRO A 178 29.90 12.22 0.71
CA PRO A 178 29.87 13.17 1.84
C PRO A 178 28.66 12.93 2.77
N ASN A 179 27.49 12.64 2.19
CA ASN A 179 26.26 12.30 2.94
C ASN A 179 26.16 10.84 3.38
N LYS A 180 27.24 10.04 3.29
CA LYS A 180 27.26 8.61 3.67
C LYS A 180 26.11 7.81 3.04
N ILE A 181 25.88 8.05 1.76
CA ILE A 181 24.92 7.31 0.94
C ILE A 181 25.40 5.87 0.79
N ALA A 182 24.45 4.94 0.93
CA ALA A 182 24.73 3.51 0.85
C ALA A 182 24.78 3.04 -0.62
N SER A 183 25.54 1.97 -0.89
CA SER A 183 25.65 1.36 -2.22
C SER A 183 24.30 0.88 -2.79
N THR A 184 23.35 0.56 -1.92
CA THR A 184 21.95 0.24 -2.29
C THR A 184 21.25 1.35 -3.09
N LEU A 185 21.56 2.64 -2.86
CA LEU A 185 21.02 3.72 -3.69
C LEU A 185 21.47 3.55 -5.15
N PHE A 186 22.75 3.23 -5.34
CA PHE A 186 23.32 3.02 -6.68
C PHE A 186 22.89 1.70 -7.30
N TYR A 187 22.44 0.71 -6.53
CA TYR A 187 21.77 -0.46 -7.08
C TYR A 187 20.39 -0.14 -7.63
N MET A 188 19.62 0.70 -6.93
CA MET A 188 18.37 1.24 -7.48
C MET A 188 18.63 2.07 -8.74
N ALA A 189 19.67 2.93 -8.71
CA ALA A 189 20.10 3.69 -9.90
C ALA A 189 20.48 2.78 -11.07
N THR A 190 21.14 1.64 -10.79
CA THR A 190 21.49 0.63 -11.80
C THR A 190 20.25 -0.01 -12.40
N ILE A 191 19.23 -0.30 -11.60
CA ILE A 191 17.94 -0.82 -12.12
C ILE A 191 17.29 0.23 -13.03
N VAL A 192 17.23 1.50 -12.61
CA VAL A 192 16.69 2.61 -13.41
C VAL A 192 17.41 2.74 -14.75
N THR A 193 18.75 2.74 -14.75
CA THR A 193 19.52 2.87 -15.99
C THR A 193 19.41 1.65 -16.89
N HIS A 194 19.34 0.44 -16.32
CA HIS A 194 19.09 -0.79 -17.08
C HIS A 194 17.65 -0.93 -17.57
N ASP A 195 16.72 -0.14 -17.03
CA ASP A 195 15.34 -0.04 -17.50
C ASP A 195 15.25 0.85 -18.73
N LEU A 196 15.95 1.99 -18.73
CA LEU A 196 15.87 2.98 -19.81
C LEU A 196 16.90 2.78 -20.92
N PHE A 197 18.07 2.22 -20.60
CA PHE A 197 19.22 2.24 -21.49
C PHE A 197 19.75 0.84 -21.81
N LEU A 198 19.54 0.44 -23.06
CA LEU A 198 20.25 -0.66 -23.71
C LEU A 198 20.54 -0.24 -25.15
N THR A 199 21.72 0.32 -25.38
CA THR A 199 22.15 0.67 -26.75
C THR A 199 22.27 -0.59 -27.58
N ASN A 200 21.70 -0.60 -28.78
CA ASN A 200 21.68 -1.76 -29.65
C ASN A 200 23.09 -2.09 -30.18
N ASP A 201 23.48 -3.37 -30.11
CA ASP A 201 24.82 -3.84 -30.49
C ASP A 201 25.11 -3.73 -32.01
N GLN A 202 24.09 -3.68 -32.85
CA GLN A 202 24.21 -3.59 -34.31
C GLN A 202 24.06 -2.17 -34.83
N ASP A 203 23.14 -1.39 -34.25
CA ASP A 203 22.89 0.01 -34.57
C ASP A 203 22.96 0.86 -33.29
N PRO A 204 24.13 1.45 -32.98
CA PRO A 204 24.32 2.24 -31.77
C PRO A 204 23.45 3.50 -31.69
N ASN A 205 22.66 3.83 -32.71
CA ASN A 205 21.70 4.93 -32.66
C ASN A 205 20.34 4.51 -32.10
N LYS A 206 20.14 3.22 -31.80
CA LYS A 206 18.91 2.67 -31.25
C LYS A 206 19.05 2.23 -29.80
N VAL A 207 17.92 2.25 -29.11
CA VAL A 207 17.74 1.73 -27.76
C VAL A 207 16.81 0.52 -27.80
N ASP A 208 17.27 -0.63 -27.34
CA ASP A 208 16.48 -1.88 -27.32
C ASP A 208 15.50 -1.94 -26.14
N ASN A 209 15.62 -1.03 -25.18
CA ASN A 209 14.65 -0.87 -24.10
C ASN A 209 13.57 0.14 -24.48
N SER A 210 12.42 0.04 -23.81
CA SER A 210 11.41 1.09 -23.88
C SER A 210 11.94 2.36 -23.20
N SER A 211 11.41 3.53 -23.59
CA SER A 211 11.74 4.81 -22.96
C SER A 211 10.91 5.07 -21.69
N TYR A 212 10.36 4.03 -21.09
CA TYR A 212 9.48 4.10 -19.93
C TYR A 212 10.10 3.36 -18.75
N LEU A 213 9.81 3.81 -17.53
CA LEU A 213 10.20 3.12 -16.31
C LEU A 213 9.26 1.93 -16.08
N ASP A 214 9.31 0.89 -16.90
CA ASP A 214 8.39 -0.25 -16.87
C ASP A 214 8.95 -1.51 -16.21
N LEU A 215 10.10 -1.37 -15.53
CA LEU A 215 10.84 -2.41 -14.84
C LEU A 215 11.21 -3.57 -15.77
N SER A 216 11.60 -3.25 -17.00
CA SER A 216 12.09 -4.19 -18.01
C SER A 216 13.27 -5.06 -17.55
N PRO A 217 14.14 -4.70 -16.58
CA PRO A 217 15.13 -5.64 -16.06
C PRO A 217 14.48 -6.88 -15.42
N LEU A 218 13.30 -6.73 -14.82
CA LEU A 218 12.50 -7.83 -14.30
C LEU A 218 11.66 -8.51 -15.39
N TYR A 219 10.90 -7.72 -16.16
CA TYR A 219 9.85 -8.22 -17.07
C TYR A 219 10.29 -8.46 -18.51
N GLY A 220 11.44 -7.96 -18.94
CA GLY A 220 11.91 -7.98 -20.33
C GLY A 220 11.40 -6.77 -21.14
N ASN A 221 12.05 -6.53 -22.27
CA ASN A 221 11.77 -5.41 -23.18
C ASN A 221 11.03 -5.84 -24.47
N ASN A 222 10.58 -7.09 -24.54
CA ASN A 222 9.77 -7.63 -25.62
C ASN A 222 8.98 -8.86 -25.14
N GLN A 223 8.01 -9.30 -25.95
CA GLN A 223 7.12 -10.40 -25.58
C GLN A 223 7.86 -11.71 -25.29
N SER A 224 8.89 -12.04 -26.07
CA SER A 224 9.64 -13.28 -25.87
C SER A 224 10.39 -13.31 -24.54
N GLN A 225 10.98 -12.19 -24.13
CA GLN A 225 11.65 -12.08 -22.83
C GLN A 225 10.65 -12.12 -21.68
N GLN A 226 9.50 -11.44 -21.85
CA GLN A 226 8.41 -11.44 -20.88
C GLN A 226 7.83 -12.84 -20.67
N ASP A 227 7.59 -13.58 -21.74
CA ASP A 227 7.16 -14.97 -21.69
C ASP A 227 8.21 -15.85 -21.01
N GLY A 228 9.50 -15.55 -21.23
CA GLY A 228 10.63 -16.27 -20.64
C GLY A 228 10.69 -16.22 -19.11
N VAL A 229 10.18 -15.15 -18.48
CA VAL A 229 10.13 -15.01 -17.01
C VAL A 229 8.81 -15.49 -16.40
N ARG A 230 7.76 -15.73 -17.18
CA ARG A 230 6.44 -16.14 -16.67
C ARG A 230 6.33 -17.64 -16.40
N THR A 231 5.46 -17.98 -15.47
CA THR A 231 5.01 -19.37 -15.24
C THR A 231 3.77 -19.72 -16.06
N PHE A 232 3.02 -18.71 -16.52
CA PHE A 232 1.68 -18.84 -17.11
C PHE A 232 0.65 -19.51 -16.19
N VAL A 233 0.86 -19.41 -14.88
CA VAL A 233 -0.05 -19.87 -13.84
C VAL A 233 -0.29 -18.75 -12.84
N ASP A 234 -1.56 -18.37 -12.66
CA ASP A 234 -2.03 -17.34 -11.70
C ASP A 234 -1.29 -15.99 -11.81
N GLY A 235 -0.83 -15.65 -13.01
CA GLY A 235 -0.12 -14.42 -13.30
C GLY A 235 1.30 -14.35 -12.75
N LYS A 236 1.87 -15.46 -12.25
CA LYS A 236 3.15 -15.47 -11.53
C LYS A 236 4.37 -15.48 -12.46
N LEU A 237 5.45 -14.86 -11.98
CA LEU A 237 6.81 -15.00 -12.48
C LEU A 237 7.47 -16.26 -11.91
N LYS A 238 8.43 -16.82 -12.66
CA LYS A 238 9.32 -17.87 -12.17
C LYS A 238 10.04 -17.38 -10.91
N PRO A 239 10.16 -18.22 -9.86
CA PRO A 239 10.73 -17.78 -8.58
C PRO A 239 12.13 -17.18 -8.73
N ASP A 240 12.34 -16.01 -8.14
CA ASP A 240 13.62 -15.29 -8.07
C ASP A 240 14.29 -15.11 -9.45
N ALA A 241 13.50 -15.01 -10.52
CA ALA A 241 13.97 -14.84 -11.90
C ALA A 241 13.76 -13.39 -12.39
N PHE A 242 14.64 -12.94 -13.27
CA PHE A 242 14.56 -11.62 -13.92
C PHE A 242 15.09 -11.72 -15.36
N ALA A 243 14.56 -10.87 -16.24
CA ALA A 243 14.77 -10.97 -17.69
C ALA A 243 16.19 -10.56 -18.10
N ASP A 244 16.70 -9.45 -17.59
CA ASP A 244 17.97 -8.88 -18.04
C ASP A 244 19.18 -9.65 -17.50
N ALA A 245 19.84 -10.40 -18.38
CA ALA A 245 21.02 -11.19 -18.05
C ALA A 245 22.26 -10.33 -17.73
N ARG A 246 22.31 -9.06 -18.17
CA ARG A 246 23.46 -8.16 -17.95
C ARG A 246 23.69 -7.90 -16.47
N ILE A 247 22.61 -7.91 -15.67
CA ILE A 247 22.64 -7.68 -14.23
C ILE A 247 23.50 -8.71 -13.48
N LEU A 248 23.69 -9.92 -14.05
CA LEU A 248 24.58 -10.94 -13.49
C LEU A 248 26.06 -10.52 -13.49
N GLY A 249 26.43 -9.54 -14.32
CA GLY A 249 27.77 -8.96 -14.40
C GLY A 249 28.00 -7.78 -13.46
N LEU A 250 27.01 -7.43 -12.62
CA LEU A 250 27.02 -6.28 -11.72
C LEU A 250 27.08 -6.73 -10.24
N PRO A 251 27.37 -5.83 -9.29
CA PRO A 251 27.43 -6.17 -7.87
C PRO A 251 26.17 -6.95 -7.42
N PRO A 252 26.32 -8.02 -6.61
CA PRO A 252 25.23 -8.94 -6.31
C PRO A 252 23.97 -8.30 -5.74
N GLY A 253 24.07 -7.18 -5.02
CA GLY A 253 22.91 -6.52 -4.45
C GLY A 253 21.91 -6.01 -5.49
N VAL A 254 22.34 -5.72 -6.72
CA VAL A 254 21.45 -5.38 -7.84
C VAL A 254 20.56 -6.59 -8.19
N CYS A 255 21.16 -7.78 -8.27
CA CYS A 255 20.41 -9.03 -8.48
C CYS A 255 19.42 -9.28 -7.33
N VAL A 256 19.83 -9.05 -6.09
CA VAL A 256 18.94 -9.25 -4.92
C VAL A 256 17.74 -8.28 -4.95
N MET A 257 17.93 -7.02 -5.34
CA MET A 257 16.80 -6.08 -5.48
C MET A 257 15.78 -6.54 -6.54
N LEU A 258 16.23 -7.07 -7.68
CA LEU A 258 15.31 -7.66 -8.67
C LEU A 258 14.61 -8.91 -8.15
N VAL A 259 15.29 -9.73 -7.34
CA VAL A 259 14.64 -10.84 -6.62
C VAL A 259 13.55 -10.33 -5.68
N CYS A 260 13.77 -9.24 -4.95
CA CYS A 260 12.73 -8.63 -4.12
C CYS A 260 11.51 -8.21 -4.95
N PHE A 261 11.70 -7.55 -6.10
CA PHE A 261 10.60 -7.18 -6.98
C PHE A 261 9.87 -8.39 -7.57
N ASN A 262 10.59 -9.47 -7.92
CA ASN A 262 9.98 -10.73 -8.36
C ASN A 262 9.07 -11.32 -7.26
N ARG A 263 9.57 -11.40 -6.03
CA ARG A 263 8.82 -11.92 -4.88
C ARG A 263 7.61 -11.04 -4.57
N PHE A 264 7.76 -9.73 -4.65
CA PHE A 264 6.66 -8.78 -4.50
C PHE A 264 5.60 -9.00 -5.59
N HIS A 265 5.98 -9.07 -6.86
CA HIS A 265 5.04 -9.37 -7.95
C HIS A 265 4.26 -10.67 -7.70
N ASN A 266 4.95 -11.74 -7.31
CA ASN A 266 4.31 -13.03 -7.05
C ASN A 266 3.36 -13.00 -5.85
N HIS A 267 3.68 -12.21 -4.82
CA HIS A 267 2.77 -11.93 -3.72
C HIS A 267 1.54 -11.15 -4.18
N ILE A 268 1.73 -10.10 -4.99
CA ILE A 268 0.64 -9.30 -5.55
C ILE A 268 -0.29 -10.15 -6.43
N ALA A 269 0.25 -10.97 -7.32
CA ALA A 269 -0.54 -11.85 -8.17
C ALA A 269 -1.39 -12.83 -7.34
N ALA A 270 -0.81 -13.40 -6.27
CA ALA A 270 -1.55 -14.26 -5.35
C ALA A 270 -2.64 -13.50 -4.58
N GLY A 271 -2.35 -12.28 -4.09
CA GLY A 271 -3.33 -11.45 -3.39
C GLY A 271 -4.47 -10.99 -4.30
N LEU A 272 -4.19 -10.59 -5.55
CA LEU A 272 -5.22 -10.27 -6.55
C LEU A 272 -6.16 -11.46 -6.80
N ALA A 273 -5.58 -12.66 -6.94
CA ALA A 273 -6.35 -13.89 -7.13
C ALA A 273 -7.22 -14.20 -5.91
N ALA A 274 -6.68 -14.04 -4.70
CA ALA A 274 -7.36 -14.36 -3.45
C ALA A 274 -8.43 -13.34 -3.05
N ILE A 275 -8.19 -12.06 -3.30
CA ILE A 275 -9.16 -10.97 -3.05
C ILE A 275 -10.23 -11.01 -4.14
N ASN A 276 -9.82 -11.14 -5.40
CA ASN A 276 -10.73 -11.14 -6.55
C ASN A 276 -11.71 -9.96 -6.47
N GLU A 277 -11.16 -8.74 -6.31
CA GLU A 277 -11.93 -7.51 -6.14
C GLU A 277 -12.90 -7.34 -7.31
N SER A 278 -14.17 -7.09 -7.00
CA SER A 278 -15.26 -6.97 -7.99
C SER A 278 -15.34 -8.14 -8.99
N ASN A 279 -14.91 -9.34 -8.59
CA ASN A 279 -14.91 -10.56 -9.42
C ASN A 279 -14.07 -10.44 -10.71
N ARG A 280 -13.04 -9.60 -10.70
CA ARG A 280 -12.15 -9.35 -11.86
C ARG A 280 -11.31 -10.56 -12.30
N PHE A 281 -11.07 -11.52 -11.40
CA PHE A 281 -10.12 -12.62 -11.55
C PHE A 281 -10.75 -13.98 -11.18
N GLU A 282 -12.07 -14.13 -11.38
CA GLU A 282 -12.77 -15.39 -11.10
C GLU A 282 -12.13 -16.57 -11.84
N VAL A 283 -11.95 -17.67 -11.11
CA VAL A 283 -11.59 -18.95 -11.72
C VAL A 283 -12.79 -19.41 -12.55
N PRO A 284 -12.65 -19.63 -13.86
CA PRO A 284 -13.75 -20.07 -14.70
C PRO A 284 -14.37 -21.39 -14.21
N VAL A 285 -15.69 -21.42 -14.07
CA VAL A 285 -16.45 -22.54 -13.49
C VAL A 285 -17.24 -23.18 -14.61
N TYR A 286 -16.76 -24.32 -15.09
CA TYR A 286 -17.41 -25.00 -16.20
C TYR A 286 -18.57 -25.83 -15.69
N ARG A 287 -19.80 -25.41 -16.02
CA ARG A 287 -20.92 -26.35 -16.09
C ARG A 287 -20.72 -27.19 -17.35
N THR A 288 -21.00 -28.49 -17.26
CA THR A 288 -20.79 -29.49 -18.33
C THR A 288 -21.48 -29.18 -19.67
N SER A 289 -22.25 -28.09 -19.75
CA SER A 289 -23.00 -27.63 -20.93
C SER A 289 -22.41 -26.42 -21.67
N ASP A 290 -21.39 -25.72 -21.15
CA ASP A 290 -20.90 -24.49 -21.79
C ASP A 290 -19.80 -24.75 -22.83
N GLN A 291 -20.04 -24.27 -24.06
CA GLN A 291 -19.16 -24.40 -25.24
C GLN A 291 -17.88 -23.53 -25.20
N GLN A 292 -17.59 -22.83 -24.09
CA GLN A 292 -16.38 -22.00 -23.98
C GLN A 292 -15.15 -22.86 -23.68
N ASN A 293 -14.10 -22.73 -24.51
CA ASN A 293 -12.85 -23.46 -24.34
C ASN A 293 -12.21 -23.17 -22.97
N PRO A 294 -12.07 -24.17 -22.08
CA PRO A 294 -11.58 -23.94 -20.73
C PRO A 294 -10.19 -23.31 -20.66
N GLN A 295 -9.37 -23.59 -21.66
CA GLN A 295 -7.98 -23.14 -21.67
C GLN A 295 -7.85 -21.65 -22.01
N SER A 296 -8.75 -21.07 -22.82
CA SER A 296 -8.66 -19.65 -23.19
C SER A 296 -9.04 -18.75 -22.02
N ALA A 297 -10.05 -19.11 -21.24
CA ALA A 297 -10.46 -18.35 -20.06
C ALA A 297 -9.39 -18.39 -18.95
N LEU A 298 -8.75 -19.55 -18.74
CA LEU A 298 -7.61 -19.66 -17.81
C LEU A 298 -6.41 -18.83 -18.26
N ARG A 299 -6.08 -18.83 -19.56
CA ARG A 299 -5.02 -17.96 -20.12
C ARG A 299 -5.34 -16.47 -19.96
N LYS A 300 -6.61 -16.09 -20.16
CA LYS A 300 -7.05 -14.71 -19.94
C LYS A 300 -6.90 -14.31 -18.48
N ARG A 301 -7.35 -15.16 -17.54
CA ARG A 301 -7.18 -14.93 -16.11
C ARG A 301 -5.72 -14.79 -15.70
N ASP A 302 -4.86 -15.69 -16.16
CA ASP A 302 -3.41 -15.60 -15.93
C ASP A 302 -2.84 -14.28 -16.45
N ASN A 303 -3.20 -13.87 -17.67
CA ASN A 303 -2.73 -12.61 -18.25
C ASN A 303 -3.27 -11.39 -17.49
N ASP A 304 -4.54 -11.38 -17.10
CA ASP A 304 -5.14 -10.27 -16.35
C ASP A 304 -4.50 -10.12 -14.98
N LEU A 305 -4.21 -11.24 -14.28
CA LEU A 305 -3.46 -11.26 -13.03
C LEU A 305 -2.04 -10.76 -13.22
N PHE A 306 -1.30 -11.30 -14.20
CA PHE A 306 0.07 -10.90 -14.52
C PHE A 306 0.17 -9.40 -14.81
N GLN A 307 -0.68 -8.89 -15.70
CA GLN A 307 -0.59 -7.50 -16.12
C GLN A 307 -1.03 -6.55 -15.01
N THR A 308 -2.06 -6.91 -14.22
CA THR A 308 -2.45 -6.09 -13.06
C THR A 308 -1.34 -6.09 -12.00
N ALA A 309 -0.74 -7.26 -11.70
CA ALA A 309 0.39 -7.36 -10.77
C ALA A 309 1.64 -6.60 -11.27
N ARG A 310 1.89 -6.59 -12.59
CA ARG A 310 2.93 -5.78 -13.23
C ARG A 310 2.68 -4.30 -12.99
N LEU A 311 1.47 -3.80 -13.27
CA LEU A 311 1.11 -2.40 -13.03
C LEU A 311 1.28 -1.98 -11.56
N ILE A 312 0.86 -2.83 -10.61
CA ILE A 312 1.02 -2.57 -9.16
C ILE A 312 2.51 -2.56 -8.76
N THR A 313 3.30 -3.50 -9.27
CA THR A 313 4.74 -3.58 -8.98
C THR A 313 5.49 -2.38 -9.56
N CYS A 314 5.17 -1.96 -10.79
CA CYS A 314 5.67 -0.71 -11.38
C CYS A 314 5.20 0.51 -10.57
N GLY A 315 3.97 0.48 -10.05
CA GLY A 315 3.42 1.50 -9.15
C GLY A 315 4.21 1.64 -7.84
N LEU A 316 4.58 0.52 -7.20
CA LEU A 316 5.46 0.54 -6.04
C LEU A 316 6.87 1.01 -6.43
N TYR A 317 7.40 0.55 -7.57
CA TYR A 317 8.70 0.97 -8.08
C TYR A 317 8.76 2.49 -8.24
N ILE A 318 7.77 3.13 -8.88
CA ILE A 318 7.79 4.59 -9.01
C ILE A 318 7.61 5.30 -7.67
N SER A 319 6.80 4.77 -6.75
CA SER A 319 6.68 5.33 -5.39
C SER A 319 8.01 5.27 -4.63
N ILE A 320 8.76 4.17 -4.74
CA ILE A 320 10.14 4.06 -4.21
C ILE A 320 11.04 5.10 -4.86
N LEU A 321 10.97 5.28 -6.18
CA LEU A 321 11.81 6.25 -6.89
C LEU A 321 11.53 7.69 -6.45
N LEU A 322 10.27 8.04 -6.19
CA LEU A 322 9.89 9.40 -5.82
C LEU A 322 10.16 9.72 -4.34
N PHE A 323 9.85 8.80 -3.42
CA PHE A 323 9.90 9.11 -1.99
C PHE A 323 11.16 8.62 -1.28
N ASP A 324 11.72 7.46 -1.67
CA ASP A 324 12.98 6.98 -1.09
C ASP A 324 14.19 7.49 -1.87
N TYR A 325 14.21 7.23 -3.18
CA TYR A 325 15.38 7.48 -4.02
C TYR A 325 15.58 8.98 -4.27
N LEU A 326 14.59 9.65 -4.88
CA LEU A 326 14.63 11.10 -5.09
C LEU A 326 14.64 11.87 -3.75
N GLY A 327 13.89 11.38 -2.76
CA GLY A 327 13.96 11.90 -1.38
C GLY A 327 15.37 11.89 -0.81
N THR A 328 16.15 10.83 -1.04
CA THR A 328 17.56 10.76 -0.64
C THR A 328 18.45 11.64 -1.52
N ILE A 329 18.22 11.69 -2.83
CA ILE A 329 18.96 12.56 -3.78
C ILE A 329 18.84 14.03 -3.41
N LEU A 330 17.67 14.44 -2.89
CA LEU A 330 17.38 15.80 -2.45
C LEU A 330 17.61 15.99 -0.94
N ALA A 331 18.13 15.00 -0.21
CA ALA A 331 18.32 15.03 1.25
C ALA A 331 17.04 15.35 2.05
N LEU A 332 15.85 15.04 1.52
CA LEU A 332 14.57 15.25 2.21
C LEU A 332 14.40 14.31 3.42
N ASN A 333 15.07 13.15 3.40
CA ASN A 333 15.15 12.27 4.57
C ASN A 333 15.80 12.98 5.79
N ARG A 334 16.59 14.03 5.55
CA ARG A 334 17.24 14.87 6.57
C ARG A 334 16.41 16.09 7.00
N SER A 335 15.30 16.37 6.32
CA SER A 335 14.45 17.54 6.59
C SER A 335 13.35 17.22 7.62
N LYS A 336 12.89 18.24 8.36
CA LYS A 336 11.67 18.13 9.18
C LYS A 336 10.38 18.25 8.35
N SER A 337 10.49 18.73 7.12
CA SER A 337 9.35 18.87 6.21
C SER A 337 8.87 17.51 5.73
N GLY A 338 7.56 17.33 5.66
CA GLY A 338 6.92 16.19 4.96
C GLY A 338 6.74 16.44 3.46
N TRP A 339 7.21 17.58 2.96
CA TRP A 339 7.12 17.93 1.54
C TRP A 339 7.96 16.99 0.67
N ASN A 340 7.39 16.59 -0.46
CA ASN A 340 8.07 15.82 -1.50
C ASN A 340 7.73 16.40 -2.87
N MET A 341 8.61 16.19 -3.84
CA MET A 341 8.38 16.56 -5.23
C MET A 341 7.75 15.39 -5.98
N ASP A 342 6.41 15.27 -5.92
CA ASP A 342 5.67 14.24 -6.66
C ASP A 342 5.13 14.80 -7.99
N PRO A 343 5.71 14.40 -9.15
CA PRO A 343 5.26 14.89 -10.45
C PRO A 343 3.87 14.41 -10.84
N ARG A 344 3.24 13.50 -10.09
CA ARG A 344 1.90 12.97 -10.37
C ARG A 344 0.79 13.87 -9.84
N GLU A 345 1.12 14.88 -9.01
CA GLU A 345 0.13 15.82 -8.47
C GLU A 345 -0.59 16.65 -9.56
N VAL A 346 -1.83 17.01 -9.25
CA VAL A 346 -2.68 17.88 -10.08
C VAL A 346 -2.56 19.33 -9.59
N PHE A 347 -1.87 20.16 -10.37
CA PHE A 347 -1.65 21.56 -10.04
C PHE A 347 -2.77 22.45 -10.63
N SER A 348 -3.77 22.81 -9.83
CA SER A 348 -4.96 23.55 -10.30
C SER A 348 -4.68 24.92 -10.94
N ARG A 349 -3.52 25.53 -10.66
CA ARG A 349 -3.10 26.85 -11.17
C ARG A 349 -2.02 26.80 -12.24
N VAL A 350 -1.46 25.63 -12.53
CA VAL A 350 -0.36 25.46 -13.49
C VAL A 350 -0.70 24.34 -14.45
N ASP A 351 -0.82 24.69 -15.74
CA ASP A 351 -1.18 23.73 -16.77
C ASP A 351 0.07 22.97 -17.23
N ILE A 352 0.27 21.77 -16.68
CA ILE A 352 1.37 20.88 -17.05
C ILE A 352 0.75 19.60 -17.62
N PRO A 353 1.02 19.23 -18.88
CA PRO A 353 0.40 18.05 -19.47
C PRO A 353 0.86 16.75 -18.79
N THR A 354 0.07 15.71 -18.99
CA THR A 354 0.28 14.32 -18.55
C THR A 354 0.14 13.38 -19.74
N ALA A 355 0.68 12.15 -19.61
CA ALA A 355 0.59 11.10 -20.62
C ALA A 355 1.07 11.51 -22.03
N THR A 356 2.07 12.39 -22.10
CA THR A 356 2.61 12.90 -23.38
C THR A 356 3.54 11.91 -24.09
N GLY A 357 3.87 10.79 -23.45
CA GLY A 357 4.92 9.87 -23.86
C GLY A 357 6.32 10.38 -23.53
N ASN A 358 7.31 9.52 -23.72
CA ASN A 358 8.72 9.82 -23.51
C ASN A 358 9.58 9.14 -24.59
N GLN A 359 10.71 9.74 -24.93
CA GLN A 359 11.75 9.14 -25.76
C GLN A 359 13.11 9.47 -25.15
N THR A 360 13.87 8.44 -24.73
CA THR A 360 15.19 8.65 -24.13
C THR A 360 16.14 9.28 -25.13
N SER A 361 16.90 10.28 -24.70
CA SER A 361 17.91 10.93 -25.54
C SER A 361 19.31 10.39 -25.30
N VAL A 362 20.21 10.62 -26.27
CA VAL A 362 21.63 10.32 -26.11
C VAL A 362 22.25 11.15 -24.99
N GLU A 363 21.81 12.39 -24.77
CA GLU A 363 22.31 13.22 -23.67
C GLU A 363 21.88 12.65 -22.33
N PHE A 364 20.63 12.20 -22.19
CA PHE A 364 20.17 11.57 -20.96
C PHE A 364 20.88 10.24 -20.69
N ASN A 365 21.25 9.46 -21.72
CA ASN A 365 22.14 8.31 -21.50
C ASN A 365 23.47 8.69 -20.82
N LEU A 366 24.04 9.83 -21.20
CA LEU A 366 25.35 10.27 -20.69
C LEU A 366 25.27 10.84 -19.27
N ILE A 367 24.20 11.57 -18.90
CA ILE A 367 24.11 12.17 -17.56
C ILE A 367 23.94 11.12 -16.44
N TYR A 368 23.47 9.91 -16.74
CA TYR A 368 23.24 8.83 -15.76
C TYR A 368 24.48 7.95 -15.50
N ARG A 369 25.62 8.24 -16.12
CA ARG A 369 26.84 7.44 -15.99
C ARG A 369 27.63 7.80 -14.72
N TRP A 370 27.14 7.34 -13.58
CA TRP A 370 27.63 7.70 -12.24
C TRP A 370 28.70 6.74 -11.70
N HIS A 371 29.59 6.24 -12.54
CA HIS A 371 30.55 5.20 -12.15
C HIS A 371 31.58 5.63 -11.11
N SER A 372 31.74 6.94 -10.86
CA SER A 372 32.53 7.47 -9.74
C SER A 372 31.98 7.06 -8.37
N ALA A 373 30.68 6.75 -8.29
CA ALA A 373 30.03 6.34 -7.05
C ALA A 373 30.22 4.86 -6.67
N VAL A 374 30.88 4.05 -7.50
CA VAL A 374 31.17 2.65 -7.15
C VAL A 374 32.04 2.62 -5.89
N SER A 375 31.57 1.92 -4.85
CA SER A 375 32.29 1.84 -3.56
C SER A 375 33.62 1.09 -3.70
N ALA A 376 34.49 1.22 -2.69
CA ALA A 376 35.73 0.43 -2.64
C ALA A 376 35.46 -1.08 -2.59
N ARG A 377 34.39 -1.49 -1.91
CA ARG A 377 33.99 -2.89 -1.81
C ARG A 377 33.50 -3.44 -3.15
N ASP A 378 32.63 -2.70 -3.84
CA ASP A 378 32.08 -3.12 -5.12
C ASP A 378 33.13 -3.04 -6.24
N GLU A 379 34.10 -2.11 -6.15
CA GLU A 379 35.31 -2.14 -6.97
C GLU A 379 36.14 -3.41 -6.73
N GLY A 380 36.36 -3.80 -5.47
CA GLY A 380 37.07 -5.04 -5.13
C GLY A 380 36.36 -6.29 -5.65
N TRP A 381 35.03 -6.30 -5.60
CA TRP A 381 34.21 -7.34 -6.21
C TRP A 381 34.38 -7.36 -7.74
N ALA A 382 34.26 -6.20 -8.40
CA ALA A 382 34.35 -6.09 -9.86
C ALA A 382 35.71 -6.54 -10.38
N ASN A 383 36.81 -6.13 -9.73
CA ASN A 383 38.16 -6.60 -10.03
C ASN A 383 38.25 -8.14 -9.96
N SER A 384 37.74 -8.72 -8.87
CA SER A 384 37.76 -10.17 -8.65
C SER A 384 36.87 -10.95 -9.62
N TYR A 385 35.77 -10.34 -10.06
CA TYR A 385 34.81 -10.94 -10.98
C TYR A 385 35.33 -10.89 -12.42
N PHE A 386 35.73 -9.71 -12.90
CA PHE A 386 36.23 -9.53 -14.25
C PHE A 386 37.55 -10.26 -14.51
N LYS A 387 38.40 -10.44 -13.50
CA LYS A 387 39.60 -11.30 -13.61
C LYS A 387 39.25 -12.71 -14.06
N LYS A 388 38.13 -13.25 -13.57
CA LYS A 388 37.63 -14.59 -13.93
C LYS A 388 36.96 -14.58 -15.29
N VAL A 389 36.16 -13.57 -15.59
CA VAL A 389 35.42 -13.46 -16.85
C VAL A 389 36.37 -13.31 -18.04
N PHE A 390 37.38 -12.45 -17.92
CA PHE A 390 38.31 -12.14 -19.01
C PHE A 390 39.58 -13.00 -19.00
N HIS A 391 39.76 -13.86 -18.00
CA HIS A 391 40.98 -14.66 -17.79
C HIS A 391 42.27 -13.84 -17.90
N ASN A 392 42.24 -12.60 -17.38
CA ASN A 392 43.34 -11.64 -17.50
C ASN A 392 43.54 -10.92 -16.16
N ASP A 393 44.80 -10.86 -15.71
CA ASP A 393 45.22 -10.24 -14.46
C ASP A 393 45.39 -8.72 -14.59
N ASN A 394 45.65 -8.22 -15.80
CA ASN A 394 45.86 -6.80 -16.10
C ASN A 394 44.66 -6.21 -16.86
N ILE A 395 43.53 -6.12 -16.16
CA ILE A 395 42.25 -5.70 -16.76
C ILE A 395 42.26 -4.20 -17.11
N ASN A 396 43.03 -3.41 -16.37
CA ASN A 396 43.07 -1.95 -16.53
C ASN A 396 43.77 -1.49 -17.82
N GLU A 397 44.55 -2.36 -18.47
CA GLU A 397 45.28 -2.05 -19.70
C GLU A 397 44.70 -2.76 -20.94
N MET A 398 43.50 -3.35 -20.83
CA MET A 398 42.90 -4.07 -21.96
C MET A 398 42.38 -3.12 -23.05
N SER A 399 42.47 -3.57 -24.31
CA SER A 399 41.86 -2.88 -25.43
C SER A 399 40.33 -2.99 -25.39
N SER A 400 39.64 -1.98 -25.93
CA SER A 400 38.17 -1.99 -26.05
C SER A 400 37.64 -3.21 -26.83
N ASP A 401 38.36 -3.66 -27.86
CA ASP A 401 37.97 -4.83 -28.66
C ASP A 401 38.04 -6.13 -27.84
N TYR A 402 39.08 -6.28 -27.02
CA TYR A 402 39.21 -7.43 -26.12
C TYR A 402 38.08 -7.43 -25.07
N PHE A 403 37.76 -6.25 -24.52
CA PHE A 403 36.65 -6.09 -23.58
C PHE A 403 35.31 -6.49 -24.20
N ILE A 404 34.96 -5.97 -25.38
CA ILE A 404 33.71 -6.32 -26.08
C ILE A 404 33.66 -7.82 -26.39
N LYS A 405 34.76 -8.40 -26.90
CA LYS A 405 34.83 -9.83 -27.20
C LYS A 405 34.62 -10.68 -25.95
N GLY A 406 35.26 -10.33 -24.84
CA GLY A 406 35.12 -11.05 -23.58
C GLY A 406 33.71 -10.99 -23.02
N LEU A 407 33.03 -9.83 -23.10
CA LEU A 407 31.62 -9.70 -22.70
C LEU A 407 30.70 -10.57 -23.57
N ARG A 408 30.94 -10.64 -24.89
CA ARG A 408 30.18 -11.52 -25.80
C ARG A 408 30.37 -12.99 -25.47
N GLU A 409 31.61 -13.43 -25.21
CA GLU A 409 31.86 -14.83 -24.81
C GLU A 409 31.25 -15.14 -23.44
N TRP A 410 31.35 -14.22 -22.48
CA TRP A 410 30.68 -14.35 -21.19
C TRP A 410 29.16 -14.49 -21.34
N GLY A 411 28.53 -13.65 -22.16
CA GLY A 411 27.08 -13.70 -22.41
C GLY A 411 26.60 -15.06 -22.93
N LYS A 412 27.42 -15.77 -23.73
CA LYS A 412 27.11 -17.13 -24.21
C LYS A 412 27.12 -18.19 -23.10
N THR A 413 27.79 -17.93 -21.98
CA THR A 413 27.83 -18.85 -20.83
C THR A 413 26.59 -18.77 -19.94
N ILE A 414 25.78 -17.72 -20.09
CA ILE A 414 24.60 -17.49 -19.27
C ILE A 414 23.44 -18.38 -19.76
N ASP A 415 22.77 -19.05 -18.82
CA ASP A 415 21.59 -19.86 -19.15
C ASP A 415 20.48 -18.98 -19.77
N LYS A 416 19.91 -19.46 -20.88
CA LYS A 416 18.84 -18.76 -21.59
C LYS A 416 17.57 -18.69 -20.75
N ASP A 417 17.28 -19.69 -19.94
CA ASP A 417 16.13 -19.72 -19.03
C ASP A 417 16.41 -18.88 -17.78
N PRO A 418 15.69 -17.76 -17.57
CA PRO A 418 15.85 -16.92 -16.39
C PRO A 418 15.74 -17.67 -15.06
N GLY A 419 14.91 -18.73 -15.00
CA GLY A 419 14.70 -19.53 -13.79
C GLY A 419 15.89 -20.40 -13.39
N ARG A 420 16.90 -20.55 -14.27
CA ARG A 420 18.11 -21.36 -14.02
C ARG A 420 19.35 -20.54 -13.74
N ARG A 421 19.28 -19.21 -13.92
CA ARG A 421 20.41 -18.30 -13.72
C ARG A 421 20.73 -18.20 -12.23
N GLU A 422 22.02 -18.27 -11.92
CA GLU A 422 22.57 -18.17 -10.56
C GLU A 422 23.60 -17.05 -10.49
N PHE A 423 23.78 -16.44 -9.32
CA PHE A 423 24.71 -15.34 -9.11
C PHE A 423 25.35 -15.42 -7.73
N ALA A 424 26.46 -14.70 -7.52
CA ALA A 424 27.16 -14.62 -6.23
C ALA A 424 27.47 -15.96 -5.56
N ARG A 425 27.64 -17.04 -6.35
CA ARG A 425 27.81 -18.43 -5.88
C ARG A 425 26.63 -18.97 -5.06
N LEU A 426 25.48 -18.31 -5.12
CA LEU A 426 24.23 -18.80 -4.55
C LEU A 426 23.64 -19.86 -5.47
N ARG A 427 23.17 -20.96 -4.88
CA ARG A 427 22.45 -22.01 -5.59
C ARG A 427 20.96 -21.90 -5.32
N ARG A 428 20.14 -22.23 -6.31
CA ARG A 428 18.69 -22.31 -6.14
C ARG A 428 18.33 -23.60 -5.41
N GLY A 429 17.30 -23.54 -4.56
CA GLY A 429 16.69 -24.71 -3.95
C GLY A 429 15.74 -25.45 -4.90
N GLU A 430 15.15 -26.55 -4.45
CA GLU A 430 14.18 -27.34 -5.23
C GLU A 430 12.91 -26.54 -5.62
N ASN A 431 12.56 -25.55 -4.82
CA ASN A 431 11.45 -24.62 -5.09
C ASN A 431 11.81 -23.49 -6.08
N GLY A 432 13.03 -23.50 -6.63
CA GLY A 432 13.55 -22.48 -7.56
C GLY A 432 14.01 -21.18 -6.88
N LYS A 433 13.83 -20.99 -5.58
CA LYS A 433 14.23 -19.79 -4.83
C LYS A 433 15.67 -19.88 -4.32
N PHE A 434 16.29 -18.73 -4.06
CA PHE A 434 17.50 -18.64 -3.26
C PHE A 434 17.18 -18.60 -1.77
N ALA A 435 18.14 -18.99 -0.93
CA ALA A 435 18.00 -18.93 0.52
C ALA A 435 17.94 -17.47 1.02
N ASP A 436 16.93 -17.17 1.83
CA ASP A 436 16.63 -15.82 2.31
C ASP A 436 17.78 -15.23 3.11
N GLU A 437 18.41 -16.02 3.99
CA GLU A 437 19.53 -15.55 4.82
C GLU A 437 20.72 -15.09 3.96
N ALA A 438 20.95 -15.73 2.82
CA ALA A 438 22.04 -15.36 1.92
C ALA A 438 21.75 -14.06 1.16
N LEU A 439 20.52 -13.89 0.69
CA LEU A 439 20.08 -12.66 0.01
C LEU A 439 20.08 -11.47 0.97
N VAL A 440 19.52 -11.65 2.16
CA VAL A 440 19.46 -10.63 3.22
C VAL A 440 20.85 -10.21 3.64
N LYS A 441 21.79 -11.15 3.79
CA LYS A 441 23.17 -10.81 4.13
C LYS A 441 23.79 -9.87 3.10
N ILE A 442 23.60 -10.13 1.80
CA ILE A 442 24.09 -9.26 0.72
C ILE A 442 23.47 -7.86 0.85
N LEU A 443 22.15 -7.77 1.04
CA LEU A 443 21.48 -6.46 1.21
C LEU A 443 22.00 -5.69 2.41
N GLN A 444 22.14 -6.34 3.56
CA GLN A 444 22.66 -5.71 4.79
C GLN A 444 24.08 -5.21 4.61
N ASP A 445 24.97 -6.06 4.07
CA ASP A 445 26.33 -5.66 3.78
C ASP A 445 26.31 -4.44 2.84
N SER A 446 25.44 -4.42 1.82
CA SER A 446 25.33 -3.30 0.87
C SER A 446 24.68 -2.04 1.44
N THR A 447 23.81 -2.15 2.43
CA THR A 447 23.25 -1.00 3.16
C THR A 447 24.29 -0.38 4.09
N GLU A 448 25.24 -1.16 4.60
CA GLU A 448 26.35 -0.68 5.44
C GLU A 448 27.54 -0.14 4.63
N ASP A 449 27.61 -0.46 3.33
CA ASP A 449 28.70 -0.06 2.43
C ASP A 449 28.50 1.37 1.91
N ILE A 450 29.51 2.22 2.14
CA ILE A 450 29.47 3.63 1.73
C ILE A 450 29.86 3.73 0.26
N ALA A 451 28.99 4.36 -0.53
CA ALA A 451 29.26 4.63 -1.92
C ALA A 451 30.41 5.64 -2.11
N GLY A 452 30.99 5.65 -3.31
CA GLY A 452 31.93 6.68 -3.73
C GLY A 452 31.26 8.05 -3.89
N ALA A 453 32.02 9.11 -3.68
CA ALA A 453 31.64 10.47 -4.06
C ALA A 453 31.64 10.60 -5.59
N LEU A 454 30.73 11.43 -6.11
CA LEU A 454 30.74 11.78 -7.53
C LEU A 454 31.90 12.73 -7.87
N GLY A 455 32.12 12.94 -9.17
CA GLY A 455 33.11 13.89 -9.69
C GLY A 455 34.41 13.27 -10.18
N ALA A 456 35.35 14.16 -10.52
CA ALA A 456 36.62 13.85 -11.16
C ALA A 456 37.55 12.97 -10.32
N ARG A 457 38.39 12.18 -11.00
CA ARG A 457 39.43 11.31 -10.43
C ARG A 457 38.91 10.39 -9.33
N ASN A 458 37.72 9.82 -9.53
CA ASN A 458 37.13 8.87 -8.60
C ASN A 458 36.44 7.67 -9.28
N VAL A 459 36.58 7.49 -10.60
CA VAL A 459 36.05 6.32 -11.32
C VAL A 459 37.03 5.15 -11.20
N PRO A 460 36.58 3.95 -10.77
CA PRO A 460 37.42 2.75 -10.70
C PRO A 460 38.15 2.45 -12.02
N LYS A 461 39.46 2.15 -11.94
CA LYS A 461 40.28 1.83 -13.14
C LYS A 461 39.79 0.61 -13.90
N ILE A 462 39.12 -0.31 -13.19
CA ILE A 462 38.49 -1.50 -13.77
C ILE A 462 37.40 -1.18 -14.81
N LEU A 463 36.82 0.03 -14.76
CA LEU A 463 35.79 0.50 -15.70
C LEU A 463 36.37 1.27 -16.89
N LYS A 464 37.70 1.44 -16.99
CA LYS A 464 38.36 2.22 -18.05
C LYS A 464 37.88 1.85 -19.45
N ALA A 465 37.80 0.56 -19.77
CA ALA A 465 37.37 0.11 -21.09
C ALA A 465 35.93 0.56 -21.43
N ALA A 466 35.02 0.49 -20.45
CA ALA A 466 33.63 0.94 -20.60
C ALA A 466 33.54 2.47 -20.75
N GLU A 467 34.34 3.22 -19.99
CA GLU A 467 34.41 4.68 -20.04
C GLU A 467 34.96 5.19 -21.37
N VAL A 468 36.05 4.61 -21.87
CA VAL A 468 36.63 4.93 -23.18
C VAL A 468 35.62 4.64 -24.30
N LEU A 469 34.87 3.54 -24.21
CA LEU A 469 33.79 3.25 -25.14
C LEU A 469 32.66 4.30 -25.06
N GLY A 470 32.28 4.73 -23.85
CA GLY A 470 31.30 5.79 -23.65
C GLY A 470 31.70 7.13 -24.28
N ILE A 471 32.96 7.55 -24.11
CA ILE A 471 33.51 8.77 -24.75
C ILE A 471 33.46 8.64 -26.28
N LYS A 472 33.93 7.51 -26.82
CA LYS A 472 33.90 7.26 -28.27
C LYS A 472 32.47 7.25 -28.82
N GLN A 473 31.52 6.66 -28.08
CA GLN A 473 30.12 6.63 -28.48
C GLN A 473 29.51 8.04 -28.50
N ALA A 474 29.79 8.87 -27.49
CA ALA A 474 29.34 10.26 -27.46
C ALA A 474 29.87 11.07 -28.67
N ARG A 475 31.13 10.84 -29.08
CA ARG A 475 31.72 11.43 -30.29
C ARG A 475 31.03 10.95 -31.57
N GLN A 476 30.72 9.66 -31.66
CA GLN A 476 30.00 9.10 -32.81
C GLN A 476 28.60 9.68 -32.94
N TRP A 477 27.90 9.89 -31.82
CA TRP A 477 26.62 10.60 -31.82
C TRP A 477 26.76 12.10 -32.06
N GLN A 478 27.97 12.66 -32.09
CA GLN A 478 28.22 14.09 -32.26
C GLN A 478 27.37 14.93 -31.29
N VAL A 479 27.40 14.57 -30.01
CA VAL A 479 26.65 15.31 -28.98
C VAL A 479 27.23 16.71 -28.79
N ALA A 480 26.41 17.61 -28.25
CA ALA A 480 26.81 18.99 -27.94
C ALA A 480 27.99 19.04 -26.94
N SER A 481 28.68 20.17 -26.84
CA SER A 481 29.69 20.40 -25.80
C SER A 481 29.04 20.63 -24.42
N LEU A 482 29.83 20.57 -23.35
CA LEU A 482 29.32 20.86 -21.99
C LEU A 482 28.65 22.24 -21.91
N ASN A 483 29.26 23.26 -22.51
CA ASN A 483 28.72 24.62 -22.48
C ASN A 483 27.43 24.79 -23.30
N GLU A 484 27.31 24.10 -24.42
CA GLU A 484 26.08 24.11 -25.21
C GLU A 484 24.92 23.44 -24.47
N PHE A 485 25.20 22.30 -23.82
CA PHE A 485 24.23 21.62 -22.97
C PHE A 485 23.81 22.49 -21.79
N ARG A 486 24.75 23.22 -21.17
CA ARG A 486 24.44 24.22 -20.13
C ARG A 486 23.54 25.33 -20.66
N ARG A 487 23.84 25.90 -21.84
CA ARG A 487 23.01 26.95 -22.47
C ARG A 487 21.59 26.47 -22.72
N PHE A 488 21.42 25.23 -23.19
CA PHE A 488 20.10 24.63 -23.43
C PHE A 488 19.23 24.59 -22.16
N PHE A 489 19.84 24.30 -21.01
CA PHE A 489 19.16 24.33 -19.70
C PHE A 489 19.20 25.71 -19.00
N HIS A 490 19.55 26.77 -19.72
CA HIS A 490 19.68 28.13 -19.19
C HIS A 490 20.68 28.27 -18.02
N LEU A 491 21.68 27.39 -17.97
CA LEU A 491 22.80 27.47 -17.03
C LEU A 491 23.90 28.38 -17.61
N LYS A 492 24.57 29.14 -16.74
CA LYS A 492 25.68 30.00 -17.14
C LYS A 492 26.81 29.15 -17.76
N PRO A 493 27.23 29.39 -19.01
CA PRO A 493 28.36 28.67 -19.59
C PRO A 493 29.66 29.01 -18.87
N HIS A 494 30.52 28.02 -18.71
CA HIS A 494 31.84 28.13 -18.09
C HIS A 494 32.76 29.00 -18.96
N GLN A 495 33.38 30.02 -18.35
CA GLN A 495 34.27 30.96 -19.04
C GLN A 495 35.74 30.58 -18.88
N THR A 496 36.08 29.90 -17.78
CA THR A 496 37.43 29.40 -17.49
C THR A 496 37.39 27.92 -17.09
N PHE A 497 38.53 27.23 -17.14
CA PHE A 497 38.61 25.84 -16.66
C PHE A 497 38.42 25.71 -15.14
N LEU A 498 38.77 26.75 -14.38
CA LEU A 498 38.49 26.84 -12.94
C LEU A 498 36.99 27.00 -12.64
N ASP A 499 36.21 27.50 -13.60
CA ASP A 499 34.74 27.52 -13.47
C ASP A 499 34.15 26.10 -13.55
N ILE A 500 34.79 25.20 -14.30
CA ILE A 500 34.37 23.79 -14.44
C ILE A 500 34.73 23.01 -13.17
N ASN A 501 35.95 23.18 -12.67
CA ASN A 501 36.41 22.54 -11.45
C ASN A 501 37.43 23.43 -10.72
N ARG A 502 37.18 23.71 -9.43
CA ARG A 502 38.05 24.56 -8.61
C ARG A 502 39.40 23.93 -8.28
N ASP A 503 39.56 22.62 -8.41
CA ASP A 503 40.85 21.97 -8.25
C ASP A 503 41.78 22.41 -9.39
N PRO A 504 42.89 23.13 -9.09
CA PRO A 504 43.76 23.67 -10.11
C PRO A 504 44.42 22.59 -10.98
N ASP A 505 44.63 21.37 -10.46
CA ASP A 505 45.23 20.28 -11.21
C ASP A 505 44.24 19.67 -12.22
N ILE A 506 42.96 19.59 -11.85
CA ILE A 506 41.90 19.13 -12.76
C ILE A 506 41.63 20.19 -13.83
N ALA A 507 41.52 21.46 -13.44
CA ALA A 507 41.36 22.58 -14.36
C ALA A 507 42.52 22.65 -15.36
N ARG A 508 43.76 22.47 -14.88
CA ARG A 508 44.95 22.42 -15.75
C ARG A 508 44.93 21.23 -16.70
N SER A 509 44.46 20.06 -16.25
CA SER A 509 44.31 18.88 -17.11
C SER A 509 43.28 19.13 -18.22
N LEU A 510 42.14 19.74 -17.90
CA LEU A 510 41.13 20.16 -18.90
C LEU A 510 41.71 21.19 -19.89
N GLU A 511 42.48 22.17 -19.41
CA GLU A 511 43.12 23.18 -20.24
C GLU A 511 44.10 22.57 -21.25
N VAL A 512 44.95 21.65 -20.80
CA VAL A 512 45.92 20.96 -21.66
C VAL A 512 45.22 20.08 -22.70
N LEU A 513 44.11 19.44 -22.34
CA LEU A 513 43.36 18.57 -23.23
C LEU A 513 42.54 19.35 -24.27
N TYR A 514 41.82 20.39 -23.86
CA TYR A 514 40.79 21.01 -24.70
C TYR A 514 41.13 22.43 -25.20
N GLY A 515 42.08 23.12 -24.57
CA GLY A 515 42.54 24.46 -24.96
C GLY A 515 41.54 25.60 -24.70
N HIS A 516 40.23 25.34 -24.82
CA HIS A 516 39.16 26.28 -24.50
C HIS A 516 37.96 25.58 -23.82
N PRO A 517 37.28 26.20 -22.83
CA PRO A 517 36.13 25.60 -22.14
C PRO A 517 34.96 25.19 -23.06
N ASP A 518 34.71 25.92 -24.15
CA ASP A 518 33.66 25.56 -25.12
C ASP A 518 33.96 24.28 -25.91
N HIS A 519 35.20 23.80 -25.91
CA HIS A 519 35.61 22.56 -26.57
C HIS A 519 35.51 21.33 -25.66
N VAL A 520 35.19 21.51 -24.38
CA VAL A 520 35.04 20.39 -23.44
C VAL A 520 33.82 19.57 -23.84
N GLU A 521 34.07 18.33 -24.23
CA GLU A 521 33.04 17.36 -24.62
C GLU A 521 32.03 17.14 -23.48
N LEU A 522 30.76 16.85 -23.82
CA LEU A 522 29.71 16.66 -22.82
C LEU A 522 30.07 15.58 -21.80
N TYR A 523 30.37 14.35 -22.23
CA TYR A 523 30.55 13.25 -21.29
C TYR A 523 31.77 13.43 -20.36
N PRO A 524 32.98 13.71 -20.87
CA PRO A 524 34.11 14.11 -20.03
C PRO A 524 33.82 15.30 -19.12
N GLY A 525 33.14 16.32 -19.65
CA GLY A 525 32.77 17.51 -18.89
C GLY A 525 31.86 17.23 -17.71
N LEU A 526 30.84 16.37 -17.88
CA LEU A 526 29.89 16.01 -16.81
C LEU A 526 30.57 15.26 -15.66
N VAL A 527 31.55 14.40 -15.95
CA VAL A 527 32.30 13.66 -14.92
C VAL A 527 33.35 14.55 -14.25
N ALA A 528 34.00 15.43 -15.02
CA ALA A 528 35.05 16.31 -14.52
C ALA A 528 34.53 17.54 -13.74
N GLU A 529 33.28 17.96 -13.99
CA GLU A 529 32.67 19.11 -13.32
C GLU A 529 32.64 18.93 -11.80
N GLU A 530 32.89 20.02 -11.08
CA GLU A 530 32.81 20.04 -9.62
C GLU A 530 31.42 19.62 -9.12
N THR A 531 31.42 18.81 -8.06
CA THR A 531 30.21 18.38 -7.36
C THR A 531 29.72 19.43 -6.38
N LYS A 532 28.40 19.57 -6.24
CA LYS A 532 27.79 20.42 -5.23
C LYS A 532 28.09 19.92 -3.81
N GLU A 533 28.23 20.86 -2.87
CA GLU A 533 28.35 20.54 -1.46
C GLU A 533 27.06 19.91 -0.90
N ALA A 534 27.22 19.11 0.16
CA ALA A 534 26.11 18.45 0.83
C ALA A 534 25.22 19.46 1.57
N MET A 535 23.95 19.55 1.15
CA MET A 535 22.93 20.37 1.79
C MET A 535 21.52 19.86 1.46
N GLU A 536 20.49 20.40 2.12
CA GLU A 536 19.10 20.15 1.76
C GLU A 536 18.85 20.57 0.30
N GLY A 537 18.20 19.69 -0.48
CA GLY A 537 18.07 19.80 -1.93
C GLY A 537 19.25 19.22 -2.74
N GLN A 538 20.35 18.82 -2.10
CA GLN A 538 21.55 18.25 -2.74
C GLN A 538 22.14 17.10 -1.89
N GLY A 539 21.34 16.05 -1.70
CA GLY A 539 21.73 14.84 -0.96
C GLY A 539 22.73 13.95 -1.69
N LEU A 540 22.63 13.83 -3.02
CA LEU A 540 23.56 13.03 -3.84
C LEU A 540 24.83 13.80 -4.25
N CYS A 541 24.91 15.11 -3.98
CA CYS A 541 26.07 15.94 -4.33
C CYS A 541 26.47 15.82 -5.82
N LEU A 542 25.49 15.95 -6.71
CA LEU A 542 25.72 15.88 -8.16
C LEU A 542 26.55 17.06 -8.68
N GLY A 543 27.18 16.88 -9.85
CA GLY A 543 27.77 17.99 -10.61
C GLY A 543 26.74 19.08 -10.92
N PHE A 544 27.17 20.33 -11.10
CA PHE A 544 26.25 21.46 -11.28
C PHE A 544 25.27 21.29 -12.45
N THR A 545 25.76 20.78 -13.57
CA THR A 545 24.97 20.51 -14.78
C THR A 545 24.08 19.29 -14.58
N VAL A 546 24.63 18.17 -14.10
CA VAL A 546 23.86 16.93 -13.87
C VAL A 546 22.70 17.18 -12.89
N GLY A 547 22.95 17.89 -11.79
CA GLY A 547 21.96 18.10 -10.73
C GLY A 547 20.70 18.86 -11.19
N THR A 548 20.79 19.75 -12.17
CA THR A 548 19.62 20.43 -12.73
C THR A 548 18.94 19.56 -13.78
N THR A 549 19.72 18.94 -14.66
CA THR A 549 19.20 18.23 -15.84
C THR A 549 18.54 16.90 -15.50
N ILE A 550 19.04 16.21 -14.47
CA ILE A 550 18.44 14.96 -13.98
C ILE A 550 17.03 15.15 -13.45
N LEU A 551 16.75 16.29 -12.80
CA LEU A 551 15.42 16.57 -12.24
C LEU A 551 14.42 16.85 -13.36
N SER A 552 14.84 17.54 -14.42
CA SER A 552 14.03 17.75 -15.62
C SER A 552 13.66 16.43 -16.29
N ASP A 553 14.62 15.52 -16.44
CA ASP A 553 14.39 14.18 -17.01
C ASP A 553 13.46 13.33 -16.13
N ALA A 554 13.70 13.30 -14.81
CA ALA A 554 12.86 12.57 -13.87
C ALA A 554 11.39 13.03 -13.94
N ILE A 555 11.14 14.34 -14.05
CA ILE A 555 9.78 14.88 -14.21
C ILE A 555 9.17 14.41 -15.55
N ALA A 556 9.95 14.45 -16.64
CA ALA A 556 9.47 14.02 -17.96
C ALA A 556 9.13 12.51 -18.00
N LEU A 557 9.96 11.66 -17.40
CA LEU A 557 9.76 10.22 -17.30
C LEU A 557 8.44 9.87 -16.59
N VAL A 558 8.12 10.58 -15.51
CA VAL A 558 6.91 10.30 -14.71
C VAL A 558 5.68 10.92 -15.34
N ARG A 559 5.71 12.22 -15.69
CA ARG A 559 4.54 12.90 -16.26
C ARG A 559 4.21 12.44 -17.66
N GLY A 560 5.20 12.00 -18.43
CA GLY A 560 5.03 11.47 -19.78
C GLY A 560 4.37 10.09 -19.81
N ASP A 561 4.39 9.34 -18.71
CA ASP A 561 3.88 7.96 -18.65
C ASP A 561 2.43 7.92 -18.14
N ARG A 562 1.51 7.48 -19.01
CA ARG A 562 0.08 7.41 -18.66
C ARG A 562 -0.21 6.50 -17.47
N PHE A 563 0.58 5.45 -17.27
CA PHE A 563 0.36 4.48 -16.19
C PHE A 563 0.88 4.96 -14.84
N TYR A 564 1.56 6.11 -14.81
CA TYR A 564 1.93 6.83 -13.59
C TYR A 564 1.10 8.09 -13.36
N THR A 565 0.33 8.53 -14.36
CA THR A 565 -0.61 9.65 -14.24
C THR A 565 -2.06 9.18 -14.40
N ASP A 566 -2.57 9.15 -15.62
CA ASP A 566 -4.00 9.13 -15.92
C ASP A 566 -4.62 7.74 -15.67
N ASP A 567 -3.86 6.67 -15.93
CA ASP A 567 -4.23 5.27 -15.68
C ASP A 567 -3.73 4.77 -14.30
N PHE A 568 -3.11 5.61 -13.47
CA PHE A 568 -2.71 5.26 -12.10
C PHE A 568 -3.87 5.45 -11.11
N ASN A 569 -4.84 4.52 -11.12
CA ASN A 569 -6.04 4.60 -10.30
C ASN A 569 -6.56 3.20 -9.87
N SER A 570 -7.44 3.18 -8.87
CA SER A 570 -8.00 1.93 -8.31
C SER A 570 -8.83 1.14 -9.34
N ALA A 571 -9.44 1.78 -10.33
CA ALA A 571 -10.17 1.06 -11.37
C ALA A 571 -9.24 0.17 -12.21
N ARG A 572 -8.02 0.64 -12.51
CA ARG A 572 -6.99 -0.16 -13.19
C ARG A 572 -6.32 -1.15 -12.25
N LEU A 573 -5.88 -0.66 -11.08
CA LEU A 573 -5.01 -1.40 -10.16
C LEU A 573 -5.74 -2.29 -9.15
N THR A 574 -7.07 -2.21 -9.02
CA THR A 574 -7.85 -2.58 -7.80
C THR A 574 -7.60 -1.60 -6.66
N HIS A 575 -8.55 -1.43 -5.72
CA HIS A 575 -8.32 -0.62 -4.53
C HIS A 575 -7.19 -1.20 -3.69
N TRP A 576 -7.19 -2.53 -3.51
CA TRP A 576 -6.13 -3.23 -2.81
C TRP A 576 -4.75 -2.97 -3.45
N GLY A 577 -4.64 -3.22 -4.75
CA GLY A 577 -3.40 -3.03 -5.49
C GLY A 577 -2.94 -1.58 -5.54
N PHE A 578 -3.87 -0.63 -5.60
CA PHE A 578 -3.57 0.80 -5.50
C PHE A 578 -2.93 1.15 -4.15
N ASP A 579 -3.43 0.60 -3.04
CA ASP A 579 -2.83 0.79 -1.72
C ASP A 579 -1.42 0.16 -1.62
N GLN A 580 -1.24 -1.05 -2.18
CA GLN A 580 0.07 -1.70 -2.24
C GLN A 580 1.10 -0.86 -3.02
N ALA A 581 0.68 -0.22 -4.12
CA ALA A 581 1.54 0.63 -4.95
C ALA A 581 1.76 2.05 -4.39
N SER A 582 0.80 2.58 -3.63
CA SER A 582 0.81 3.98 -3.18
C SER A 582 1.76 4.24 -2.02
N ALA A 583 2.33 5.44 -1.99
CA ALA A 583 3.10 5.93 -0.86
C ALA A 583 2.18 6.40 0.28
N SER A 584 2.65 6.30 1.52
CA SER A 584 1.97 6.86 2.69
C SER A 584 2.90 7.81 3.41
N THR A 585 2.52 9.08 3.50
CA THR A 585 3.31 10.10 4.19
C THR A 585 3.42 9.86 5.69
N LYS A 586 2.62 8.95 6.26
CA LYS A 586 2.65 8.56 7.68
C LYS A 586 3.85 7.70 8.05
N ILE A 587 4.42 6.95 7.10
CA ILE A 587 5.52 6.00 7.34
C ILE A 587 6.72 6.43 6.53
N ALA A 588 7.90 6.50 7.17
CA ALA A 588 9.17 6.83 6.52
C ALA A 588 9.11 8.05 5.58
N LYS A 589 8.31 9.07 5.93
CA LYS A 589 8.11 10.30 5.13
C LYS A 589 7.63 10.04 3.69
N GLY A 590 6.88 8.97 3.46
CA GLY A 590 6.41 8.57 2.14
C GLY A 590 7.17 7.39 1.52
N GLY A 591 8.30 6.97 2.10
CA GLY A 591 9.11 5.87 1.58
C GLY A 591 8.33 4.57 1.41
N GLY A 592 8.52 3.88 0.27
CA GLY A 592 7.90 2.61 -0.09
C GLY A 592 8.83 1.40 -0.02
N MET A 593 10.14 1.59 0.20
CA MET A 593 11.11 0.48 0.20
C MET A 593 10.81 -0.60 1.23
N TYR A 594 10.20 -0.24 2.37
CA TYR A 594 9.82 -1.22 3.38
C TYR A 594 8.77 -2.20 2.87
N LYS A 595 7.82 -1.77 2.01
CA LYS A 595 6.82 -2.68 1.41
C LYS A 595 7.50 -3.74 0.58
N LEU A 596 8.53 -3.36 -0.19
CA LEU A 596 9.30 -4.29 -1.01
C LEU A 596 10.11 -5.27 -0.16
N LEU A 597 10.89 -4.77 0.80
CA LEU A 597 11.84 -5.58 1.57
C LEU A 597 11.14 -6.48 2.59
N MET A 598 10.14 -5.96 3.31
CA MET A 598 9.39 -6.75 4.30
C MET A 598 8.50 -7.78 3.62
N GLN A 599 8.03 -7.52 2.39
CA GLN A 599 7.28 -8.53 1.63
C GLN A 599 8.19 -9.63 1.05
N ALA A 600 9.39 -9.26 0.61
CA ALA A 600 10.36 -10.22 0.09
C ALA A 600 10.94 -11.13 1.20
N PHE A 601 11.01 -10.61 2.44
CA PHE A 601 11.61 -11.25 3.62
C PHE A 601 10.78 -10.97 4.90
N PRO A 602 9.61 -11.61 5.08
CA PRO A 602 8.68 -11.30 6.16
C PRO A 602 9.25 -11.54 7.57
N ASP A 603 10.15 -12.52 7.73
CA ASP A 603 10.66 -12.94 9.05
C ASP A 603 12.00 -12.29 9.45
N VAL A 604 12.39 -11.21 8.77
CA VAL A 604 13.74 -10.62 8.90
C VAL A 604 13.70 -9.22 9.49
N TYR A 605 12.84 -8.35 8.97
CA TYR A 605 12.82 -6.94 9.35
C TYR A 605 11.77 -6.67 10.41
N LYS A 606 12.13 -5.93 11.47
CA LYS A 606 11.15 -5.34 12.38
C LYS A 606 10.39 -4.22 11.64
N PRO A 607 9.11 -3.94 11.99
CA PRO A 607 8.32 -2.88 11.35
C PRO A 607 8.99 -1.49 11.40
N ASN A 608 9.78 -1.21 12.43
CA ASN A 608 10.49 0.05 12.61
C ASN A 608 11.99 -0.02 12.25
N SER A 609 12.42 -1.03 11.46
CA SER A 609 13.83 -1.21 11.10
C SER A 609 14.32 -0.17 10.09
N VAL A 610 15.41 0.52 10.42
CA VAL A 610 16.06 1.50 9.53
C VAL A 610 16.61 0.86 8.25
N TYR A 611 16.99 -0.42 8.31
CA TYR A 611 17.46 -1.16 7.12
C TYR A 611 16.35 -1.37 6.08
N ALA A 612 15.08 -1.31 6.46
CA ALA A 612 13.95 -1.41 5.55
C ALA A 612 13.36 -0.05 5.19
N LEU A 613 13.31 0.88 6.16
CA LEU A 613 12.65 2.18 6.01
C LEU A 613 13.55 3.25 5.36
N PHE A 614 14.86 3.20 5.57
CA PHE A 614 15.81 4.17 5.02
C PHE A 614 17.05 3.50 4.42
N PRO A 615 16.91 2.52 3.51
CA PRO A 615 18.00 1.65 3.08
C PRO A 615 19.09 2.35 2.27
N PHE A 616 18.86 3.57 1.79
CA PHE A 616 19.74 4.32 0.88
C PHE A 616 20.78 5.22 1.57
N THR A 617 20.70 5.33 2.89
CA THR A 617 21.72 5.97 3.73
C THR A 617 22.21 4.93 4.73
N ILE A 618 23.51 4.91 5.05
CA ILE A 618 24.03 3.90 5.97
C ILE A 618 23.34 4.01 7.35
N PRO A 619 23.14 2.90 8.09
CA PRO A 619 22.41 2.91 9.35
C PRO A 619 22.99 3.85 10.41
N GLN A 620 24.33 3.98 10.45
CA GLN A 620 25.04 4.86 11.38
C GLN A 620 24.74 6.34 11.11
N GLU A 621 24.61 6.71 9.84
CA GLU A 621 24.28 8.09 9.46
C GLU A 621 22.79 8.37 9.64
N ASN A 622 21.91 7.41 9.31
CA ASN A 622 20.49 7.52 9.64
C ASN A 622 20.26 7.74 11.14
N ARG A 623 21.05 7.11 12.01
CA ARG A 623 20.99 7.36 13.46
C ARG A 623 21.25 8.83 13.78
N ARG A 624 22.28 9.42 13.19
CA ARG A 624 22.60 10.86 13.40
C ARG A 624 21.50 11.76 12.86
N ILE A 625 20.98 11.46 11.66
CA ILE A 625 19.89 12.21 11.03
C ILE A 625 18.64 12.19 11.93
N LEU A 626 18.20 10.99 12.33
CA LEU A 626 17.00 10.82 13.13
C LEU A 626 17.16 11.39 14.55
N GLN A 627 18.37 11.37 15.10
CA GLN A 627 18.68 12.08 16.36
C GLN A 627 18.53 13.59 16.21
N ALA A 628 19.05 14.17 15.11
CA ALA A 628 18.90 15.60 14.84
C ALA A 628 17.43 16.02 14.60
N LEU A 629 16.61 15.10 14.11
CA LEU A 629 15.17 15.29 13.95
C LEU A 629 14.37 15.06 15.24
N GLY A 630 14.95 14.37 16.23
CA GLY A 630 14.29 13.99 17.48
C GLY A 630 13.39 12.75 17.36
N GLU A 631 13.63 11.90 16.36
CA GLU A 631 12.81 10.72 16.02
C GLU A 631 13.54 9.39 16.23
N ASP A 632 14.81 9.39 16.66
CA ASP A 632 15.64 8.18 16.77
C ASP A 632 15.01 7.07 17.63
N LYS A 633 14.31 7.44 18.70
CA LYS A 633 13.62 6.49 19.60
C LYS A 633 12.50 5.70 18.92
N CYS A 634 12.00 6.17 17.78
CA CYS A 634 10.94 5.47 17.03
C CYS A 634 11.48 4.30 16.21
N TYR A 635 12.79 4.20 16.00
CA TYR A 635 13.39 3.29 15.02
C TYR A 635 14.39 2.29 15.61
N ASP A 636 14.48 1.12 14.98
CA ASP A 636 15.43 0.06 15.29
C ASP A 636 16.62 0.13 14.32
N PHE A 637 17.81 0.34 14.87
CA PHE A 637 19.07 0.46 14.13
C PHE A 637 19.89 -0.82 14.12
N GLU A 638 19.43 -1.86 14.82
CA GLU A 638 20.13 -3.13 14.86
C GLU A 638 20.11 -3.79 13.49
N ARG A 639 21.22 -4.46 13.18
CA ARG A 639 21.30 -5.26 11.96
C ARG A 639 20.22 -6.34 12.01
N PRO A 640 19.33 -6.46 11.02
CA PRO A 640 18.24 -7.41 11.07
C PRO A 640 18.79 -8.83 11.23
N LEU A 641 18.26 -9.58 12.18
CA LEU A 641 18.57 -11.00 12.33
C LEU A 641 17.35 -11.75 11.82
N SER A 642 17.56 -12.87 11.11
CA SER A 642 16.48 -13.82 10.88
C SER A 642 15.85 -14.10 12.23
N ILE A 643 14.55 -13.82 12.38
CA ILE A 643 13.80 -14.07 13.59
C ILE A 643 13.58 -15.59 13.62
N LYS A 644 14.66 -16.35 13.84
CA LYS A 644 14.58 -17.79 14.09
C LYS A 644 13.89 -17.95 15.43
N TYR A 645 12.61 -18.27 15.40
CA TYR A 645 11.98 -18.88 16.55
C TYR A 645 12.77 -20.12 16.91
N LYS A 646 13.35 -20.13 18.12
CA LYS A 646 13.77 -21.37 18.76
C LYS A 646 12.50 -22.18 19.05
N GLY A 647 11.93 -22.80 18.03
CA GLY A 647 11.15 -24.01 18.22
C GLY A 647 12.09 -25.02 18.84
N HIS A 648 11.75 -25.54 20.02
CA HIS A 648 12.39 -26.75 20.52
C HIS A 648 12.32 -27.79 19.41
N ALA A 649 13.46 -28.08 18.79
CA ALA A 649 13.61 -29.22 17.92
C ALA A 649 13.33 -30.46 18.76
N GLN A 650 12.12 -31.03 18.63
CA GLN A 650 11.96 -32.44 18.92
C GLN A 650 12.90 -33.17 17.97
N GLY A 651 13.96 -33.73 18.54
CA GLY A 651 14.97 -34.47 17.81
C GLY A 651 14.30 -35.53 16.94
N SER A 652 14.66 -35.54 15.66
CA SER A 652 14.36 -36.68 14.80
C SER A 652 15.11 -37.89 15.37
N SER A 653 14.44 -38.74 16.13
CA SER A 653 14.93 -40.10 16.33
C SER A 653 14.40 -40.94 15.17
N ARG A 654 15.32 -41.28 14.27
CA ARG A 654 15.14 -42.34 13.28
C ARG A 654 14.72 -43.60 14.00
N ILE A 655 13.50 -44.07 13.76
CA ILE A 655 13.14 -45.45 14.06
C ILE A 655 13.93 -46.33 13.08
N THR A 656 14.97 -46.98 13.59
CA THR A 656 15.64 -48.08 12.90
C THR A 656 15.34 -49.36 13.68
N ASN A 657 14.80 -50.35 12.97
CA ASN A 657 14.53 -51.69 13.47
C ASN A 657 15.84 -52.46 13.66
N GLY A 658 16.05 -53.09 14.82
CA GLY A 658 17.07 -54.15 14.98
C GLY A 658 17.44 -54.44 16.44
N PRO A 659 17.72 -55.71 16.83
CA PRO A 659 17.47 -56.19 18.19
C PRO A 659 18.72 -56.43 19.05
N SER A 660 18.46 -56.58 20.35
CA SER A 660 19.15 -57.44 21.34
C SER A 660 20.46 -56.98 22.00
N THR A 661 20.50 -57.20 23.33
CA THR A 661 21.65 -57.47 24.23
C THR A 661 22.66 -56.33 24.46
N SER A 662 23.20 -56.04 25.64
CA SER A 662 23.26 -56.70 26.95
C SER A 662 23.89 -55.72 27.96
N THR A 663 23.26 -55.59 29.13
CA THR A 663 23.84 -55.43 30.49
C THR A 663 25.22 -54.75 30.68
N SER A 664 25.27 -53.73 31.55
CA SER A 664 25.89 -53.86 32.88
C SER A 664 25.59 -52.66 33.79
N ASN A 665 24.97 -52.97 34.92
CA ASN A 665 24.63 -52.11 36.05
C ASN A 665 25.85 -51.52 36.77
N VAL A 666 25.69 -50.34 37.37
CA VAL A 666 26.08 -50.10 38.77
C VAL A 666 24.94 -49.35 39.46
N PHE A 667 24.39 -50.01 40.47
CA PHE A 667 23.38 -49.57 41.44
C PHE A 667 24.07 -48.81 42.59
N ASP A 668 23.38 -47.80 43.13
CA ASP A 668 23.12 -47.65 44.57
C ASP A 668 21.90 -46.72 44.71
N GLY A 669 20.69 -47.20 45.03
CA GLY A 669 20.20 -47.43 46.40
C GLY A 669 19.62 -46.10 46.93
N THR A 670 18.31 -45.86 47.09
CA THR A 670 17.27 -46.65 47.76
C THR A 670 15.84 -46.16 47.41
N SER A 671 14.95 -47.08 46.99
CA SER A 671 13.53 -47.34 47.37
C SER A 671 12.61 -46.14 47.79
N GLU A 672 11.37 -45.92 47.31
CA GLU A 672 10.26 -46.81 46.90
C GLU A 672 9.21 -46.10 45.99
N HIS A 673 8.56 -46.89 45.13
CA HIS A 673 7.22 -46.75 44.53
C HIS A 673 6.80 -45.49 43.72
N ASN A 674 7.02 -45.56 42.40
CA ASN A 674 6.21 -44.90 41.37
C ASN A 674 5.06 -45.83 40.91
N GLN A 675 3.84 -45.52 41.34
CA GLN A 675 2.60 -45.80 40.63
C GLN A 675 1.70 -44.56 40.81
N TRP A 676 1.68 -43.65 39.83
CA TRP A 676 0.60 -42.68 39.71
C TRP A 676 0.19 -42.50 38.25
N THR A 677 -1.12 -42.61 38.09
CA THR A 677 -1.98 -42.48 36.92
C THR A 677 -1.83 -41.16 36.18
N TRP A 678 -2.29 -41.14 34.91
CA TRP A 678 -2.46 -39.95 34.05
C TRP A 678 -3.43 -38.92 34.66
N SER A 679 -2.95 -38.20 35.66
CA SER A 679 -3.58 -37.04 36.26
C SER A 679 -2.49 -36.22 36.92
N SER A 680 -2.41 -34.93 36.57
CA SER A 680 -1.54 -33.89 37.16
C SER A 680 -0.22 -33.63 36.41
N PHE A 681 -0.29 -32.79 35.37
CA PHE A 681 0.67 -31.68 35.21
C PHE A 681 -0.10 -30.40 34.91
N PRO A 682 0.38 -29.24 35.40
CA PRO A 682 -0.47 -28.17 35.89
C PRO A 682 -1.03 -27.37 34.73
N THR A 683 -2.32 -27.09 34.83
CA THR A 683 -2.91 -25.82 34.46
C THR A 683 -1.88 -24.73 34.79
N ALA A 684 -1.31 -24.08 33.78
CA ALA A 684 -0.62 -22.82 33.99
C ALA A 684 -1.68 -21.77 34.34
N THR A 685 -2.18 -21.87 35.57
CA THR A 685 -2.80 -20.77 36.29
C THR A 685 -1.73 -19.68 36.27
N LEU A 686 -1.96 -18.59 35.53
CA LEU A 686 -1.37 -17.32 35.89
C LEU A 686 -1.97 -16.94 37.25
N ILE A 687 -1.40 -17.51 38.30
CA ILE A 687 -1.35 -16.83 39.59
C ILE A 687 -0.53 -15.58 39.27
N PHE A 688 -1.17 -14.42 39.35
CA PHE A 688 -0.47 -13.15 39.41
C PHE A 688 0.32 -13.16 40.71
N ASP A 689 1.53 -13.73 40.67
CA ASP A 689 2.43 -13.77 41.81
C ASP A 689 3.06 -12.38 42.00
N GLU A 690 3.14 -11.96 43.25
CA GLU A 690 3.60 -10.65 43.68
C GLU A 690 5.08 -10.47 43.32
N GLY A 691 5.37 -9.65 42.31
CA GLY A 691 6.72 -9.12 42.09
C GLY A 691 7.30 -9.34 40.69
N VAL A 692 6.74 -8.67 39.68
CA VAL A 692 7.50 -8.30 38.48
C VAL A 692 7.18 -6.86 38.10
N SER A 693 8.22 -6.02 38.11
CA SER A 693 8.14 -4.58 37.92
C SER A 693 7.99 -4.19 36.43
N ARG A 694 7.13 -3.19 36.17
CA ARG A 694 7.14 -2.26 35.01
C ARG A 694 7.56 -2.84 33.66
N ARG A 695 6.70 -3.62 32.99
CA ARG A 695 6.75 -3.82 31.52
C ARG A 695 5.34 -3.99 30.97
N SER A 696 5.00 -3.19 29.96
CA SER A 696 3.69 -3.16 29.29
C SER A 696 3.43 -4.44 28.49
N ILE A 697 2.15 -4.74 28.24
CA ILE A 697 1.67 -5.84 27.40
C ILE A 697 2.34 -5.84 26.02
N SER A 698 2.77 -4.67 25.52
CA SER A 698 3.54 -4.53 24.27
C SER A 698 4.86 -5.31 24.26
N GLU A 699 5.57 -5.47 25.39
CA GLU A 699 6.85 -6.21 25.42
C GLU A 699 6.64 -7.72 25.62
N SER A 700 5.57 -8.13 26.29
CA SER A 700 5.22 -9.55 26.43
C SER A 700 4.65 -10.11 25.12
N ALA A 701 3.91 -9.29 24.36
CA ALA A 701 3.49 -9.58 22.99
C ALA A 701 4.67 -9.63 22.01
N LEU A 702 5.72 -8.82 22.22
CA LEU A 702 6.97 -8.90 21.46
C LEU A 702 7.74 -10.21 21.68
N ALA A 703 7.59 -10.85 22.85
CA ALA A 703 8.23 -12.13 23.17
C ALA A 703 7.48 -13.36 22.61
N MET A 704 6.22 -13.22 22.18
CA MET A 704 5.33 -14.31 21.74
C MET A 704 5.32 -14.55 20.23
N ARG A 705 6.24 -13.92 19.51
CA ARG A 705 6.12 -13.54 18.10
C ARG A 705 6.29 -14.72 17.10
N GLY A 706 6.16 -16.00 17.53
CA GLY A 706 6.29 -17.17 16.65
C GLY A 706 6.00 -18.52 17.27
N ARG A 707 4.82 -18.63 17.87
CA ARG A 707 4.17 -19.93 18.08
C ARG A 707 3.20 -20.20 16.93
N SER A 708 2.92 -21.48 16.66
CA SER A 708 2.04 -21.86 15.55
C SER A 708 0.63 -21.30 15.74
N ILE A 709 -0.09 -21.15 14.63
CA ILE A 709 -1.50 -20.72 14.52
C ILE A 709 -2.42 -21.41 15.55
N LEU A 710 -2.06 -22.62 16.01
CA LEU A 710 -2.79 -23.40 17.00
C LEU A 710 -2.84 -22.76 18.40
N ASP A 711 -1.84 -21.95 18.79
CA ASP A 711 -1.81 -21.31 20.11
C ASP A 711 -2.66 -20.03 20.15
N GLY A 712 -2.87 -19.34 19.02
CA GLY A 712 -3.61 -18.05 18.96
C GLY A 712 -5.13 -18.20 19.11
N SER A 713 -5.73 -19.16 18.39
CA SER A 713 -7.15 -19.53 18.55
C SER A 713 -7.44 -20.00 19.98
N PHE A 714 -6.54 -20.82 20.53
CA PHE A 714 -6.62 -21.30 21.91
C PHE A 714 -6.51 -20.16 22.94
N MET A 715 -5.77 -19.10 22.64
CA MET A 715 -5.58 -17.95 23.52
C MET A 715 -6.70 -16.90 23.45
N ILE A 716 -7.36 -16.68 22.30
CA ILE A 716 -8.60 -15.91 22.25
C ILE A 716 -9.71 -16.64 23.00
N ASP A 717 -9.82 -17.96 22.80
CA ASP A 717 -10.76 -18.74 23.58
C ASP A 717 -10.44 -18.66 25.08
N ASN A 718 -9.15 -18.59 25.48
CA ASN A 718 -8.73 -18.41 26.87
C ASN A 718 -8.83 -16.97 27.42
N ALA A 719 -8.65 -15.93 26.61
CA ALA A 719 -8.81 -14.52 27.00
C ALA A 719 -10.30 -14.15 27.05
N LEU A 720 -11.11 -14.62 26.08
CA LEU A 720 -12.56 -14.64 26.20
C LEU A 720 -13.00 -15.52 27.36
N LEU A 721 -12.42 -16.70 27.58
CA LEU A 721 -12.74 -17.52 28.77
C LEU A 721 -12.42 -16.72 30.01
N SER A 722 -11.26 -16.08 30.12
CA SER A 722 -10.83 -15.36 31.32
C SER A 722 -11.70 -14.13 31.57
N ALA A 723 -12.03 -13.36 30.52
CA ALA A 723 -12.93 -12.22 30.60
C ALA A 723 -14.37 -12.63 30.91
N LYS A 724 -14.87 -13.72 30.28
CA LYS A 724 -16.20 -14.31 30.54
C LYS A 724 -16.25 -14.91 31.95
N GLN A 725 -15.24 -15.63 32.39
CA GLN A 725 -15.09 -16.22 33.72
C GLN A 725 -15.09 -15.11 34.78
N LEU A 726 -14.40 -14.00 34.52
CA LEU A 726 -14.37 -12.84 35.40
C LEU A 726 -15.72 -12.11 35.44
N LEU A 727 -16.49 -12.06 34.34
CA LEU A 727 -17.89 -11.59 34.30
C LEU A 727 -18.80 -12.51 35.13
N ILE A 728 -18.66 -13.82 34.95
CA ILE A 728 -19.47 -14.88 35.57
C ILE A 728 -19.24 -14.98 37.08
N GLU A 729 -17.97 -14.93 37.53
CA GLU A 729 -17.60 -14.92 38.96
C GLU A 729 -18.06 -13.65 39.68
N THR A 730 -18.32 -12.58 38.93
CA THR A 730 -18.67 -11.28 39.48
C THR A 730 -20.19 -11.06 39.55
N LEU A 731 -20.94 -11.56 38.57
CA LEU A 731 -22.35 -11.22 38.38
C LEU A 731 -23.33 -12.34 38.79
N GLY A 732 -22.87 -13.58 39.01
CA GLY A 732 -23.75 -14.69 39.39
C GLY A 732 -24.66 -15.17 38.24
N GLN A 733 -25.74 -15.89 38.57
CA GLN A 733 -26.78 -16.30 37.60
C GLN A 733 -27.55 -15.05 37.12
N PRO A 734 -27.83 -14.92 35.82
CA PRO A 734 -28.55 -13.76 35.30
C PRO A 734 -29.99 -13.74 35.84
N ASP A 735 -30.42 -12.57 36.30
CA ASP A 735 -31.80 -12.31 36.71
C ASP A 735 -32.62 -11.74 35.53
N GLU A 736 -33.93 -11.95 35.51
CA GLU A 736 -34.87 -11.53 34.44
C GLU A 736 -34.79 -10.02 34.15
N ILE A 737 -34.42 -9.25 35.17
CA ILE A 737 -34.19 -7.80 35.12
C ILE A 737 -33.10 -7.41 34.12
N ILE A 738 -31.97 -8.13 34.09
CA ILE A 738 -30.85 -7.83 33.19
C ILE A 738 -31.23 -8.17 31.74
N GLY A 739 -31.89 -9.31 31.54
CA GLY A 739 -32.41 -9.69 30.22
C GLY A 739 -33.39 -8.66 29.67
N SER A 740 -34.32 -8.17 30.50
CA SER A 740 -35.26 -7.12 30.12
C SER A 740 -34.58 -5.79 29.76
N ALA A 741 -33.58 -5.37 30.55
CA ALA A 741 -32.83 -4.15 30.27
C ALA A 741 -32.04 -4.21 28.96
N ILE A 742 -31.45 -5.37 28.63
CA ILE A 742 -30.78 -5.59 27.34
C ILE A 742 -31.78 -5.49 26.19
N ARG A 743 -32.95 -6.13 26.30
CA ARG A 743 -33.99 -6.05 25.26
C ARG A 743 -34.46 -4.63 25.02
N GLU A 744 -34.79 -3.90 26.10
CA GLU A 744 -35.27 -2.52 26.02
C GLU A 744 -34.24 -1.60 25.36
N PHE A 745 -32.95 -1.76 25.72
CA PHE A 745 -31.87 -1.03 25.09
C PHE A 745 -31.79 -1.29 23.59
N TYR A 746 -31.67 -2.56 23.17
CA TYR A 746 -31.51 -2.89 21.75
C TYR A 746 -32.77 -2.58 20.93
N GLU A 747 -33.98 -2.79 21.46
CA GLU A 747 -35.23 -2.45 20.77
C GLU A 747 -35.32 -0.93 20.54
N THR A 748 -34.99 -0.12 21.55
CA THR A 748 -34.99 1.35 21.44
C THR A 748 -33.91 1.84 20.48
N GLU A 749 -32.68 1.40 20.70
CA GLU A 749 -31.50 1.88 19.98
C GLU A 749 -31.55 1.49 18.51
N MET A 750 -31.83 0.23 18.20
CA MET A 750 -31.91 -0.22 16.81
C MET A 750 -33.08 0.40 16.08
N SER A 751 -34.25 0.56 16.71
CA SER A 751 -35.40 1.20 16.06
C SER A 751 -35.09 2.67 15.73
N ALA A 752 -34.38 3.37 16.63
CA ALA A 752 -33.89 4.72 16.38
C ALA A 752 -32.89 4.77 15.21
N LEU A 753 -31.89 3.87 15.20
CA LEU A 753 -30.89 3.77 14.12
C LEU A 753 -31.53 3.44 12.77
N VAL A 754 -32.47 2.48 12.73
CA VAL A 754 -33.21 2.12 11.52
C VAL A 754 -33.95 3.34 10.95
N ARG A 755 -34.66 4.10 11.79
CA ARG A 755 -35.37 5.32 11.33
C ARG A 755 -34.40 6.40 10.87
N LEU A 756 -33.28 6.58 11.56
CA LEU A 756 -32.29 7.63 11.27
C LEU A 756 -31.45 7.34 10.03
N ARG A 757 -31.05 6.08 9.84
CA ARG A 757 -30.07 5.67 8.81
C ARG A 757 -30.72 5.08 7.55
N SER A 758 -32.00 4.74 7.57
CA SER A 758 -32.70 4.28 6.36
C SER A 758 -32.87 5.40 5.35
N SER A 759 -32.43 5.16 4.12
CA SER A 759 -32.55 6.10 3.01
C SER A 759 -33.74 5.74 2.12
N LYS A 760 -34.71 6.65 1.96
CA LYS A 760 -35.86 6.43 1.08
C LYS A 760 -35.45 6.55 -0.39
N LEU A 761 -35.63 5.49 -1.15
CA LEU A 761 -35.43 5.40 -2.60
C LEU A 761 -36.78 5.25 -3.31
N ARG A 762 -37.45 6.38 -3.57
CA ARG A 762 -38.83 6.42 -4.10
C ARG A 762 -39.81 5.61 -3.23
N ASP A 763 -40.20 4.42 -3.68
CA ASP A 763 -41.22 3.57 -3.07
C ASP A 763 -40.65 2.54 -2.09
N ILE A 764 -39.31 2.46 -1.99
CA ILE A 764 -38.63 1.54 -1.08
C ILE A 764 -37.68 2.35 -0.17
N TYR A 765 -37.23 1.72 0.91
CA TYR A 765 -36.16 2.18 1.77
C TYR A 765 -34.97 1.25 1.61
N GLN A 766 -33.78 1.82 1.73
CA GLN A 766 -32.50 1.11 1.72
C GLN A 766 -31.77 1.34 3.04
N LEU A 767 -31.16 0.29 3.57
CA LEU A 767 -30.40 0.32 4.81
C LEU A 767 -29.20 -0.64 4.72
N ASP A 768 -28.02 -0.21 5.18
CA ASP A 768 -26.91 -1.12 5.46
C ASP A 768 -27.05 -1.64 6.90
N VAL A 769 -27.64 -2.82 7.08
CA VAL A 769 -27.98 -3.31 8.42
C VAL A 769 -26.76 -3.57 9.29
N VAL A 770 -25.60 -3.84 8.67
CA VAL A 770 -24.37 -4.14 9.41
C VAL A 770 -23.70 -2.86 9.87
N ASN A 771 -23.39 -1.98 8.92
CA ASN A 771 -22.62 -0.78 9.19
C ASN A 771 -23.43 0.26 9.97
N ASP A 772 -24.71 0.42 9.63
CA ASP A 772 -25.52 1.55 10.10
C ASP A 772 -26.40 1.20 11.30
N VAL A 773 -26.51 -0.08 11.67
CA VAL A 773 -27.36 -0.53 12.79
C VAL A 773 -26.62 -1.48 13.72
N LEU A 774 -26.26 -2.68 13.26
CA LEU A 774 -25.74 -3.75 14.13
C LEU A 774 -24.44 -3.33 14.81
N ASN A 775 -23.40 -2.95 14.04
CA ASN A 775 -22.10 -2.61 14.61
C ASN A 775 -22.19 -1.39 15.56
N ILE A 776 -23.01 -0.38 15.21
CA ILE A 776 -23.24 0.80 16.06
C ILE A 776 -23.97 0.42 17.35
N SER A 777 -25.01 -0.41 17.28
CA SER A 777 -25.79 -0.81 18.45
C SER A 777 -24.96 -1.58 19.48
N HIS A 778 -24.10 -2.51 19.03
CA HIS A 778 -23.18 -3.23 19.92
C HIS A 778 -22.13 -2.31 20.54
N ALA A 779 -21.59 -1.36 19.78
CA ALA A 779 -20.61 -0.42 20.30
C ALA A 779 -21.23 0.53 21.33
N ARG A 780 -22.43 1.07 21.06
CA ARG A 780 -23.20 1.90 22.02
C ARG A 780 -23.59 1.14 23.28
N PHE A 781 -23.91 -0.16 23.17
CA PHE A 781 -24.15 -1.01 24.33
C PHE A 781 -22.91 -1.07 25.25
N MET A 782 -21.73 -1.27 24.68
CA MET A 782 -20.47 -1.32 25.45
C MET A 782 -20.11 0.04 26.06
N HIS A 783 -20.41 1.14 25.36
CA HIS A 783 -20.25 2.49 25.90
C HIS A 783 -21.16 2.72 27.11
N ARG A 784 -22.43 2.31 27.03
CA ARG A 784 -23.37 2.45 28.14
C ARG A 784 -22.96 1.60 29.34
N LEU A 785 -22.53 0.36 29.09
CA LEU A 785 -22.04 -0.55 30.12
C LEU A 785 -20.83 0.05 30.86
N PHE A 786 -19.78 0.44 30.14
CA PHE A 786 -18.55 0.97 30.74
C PHE A 786 -18.57 2.47 31.05
N GLY A 787 -19.64 3.18 30.69
CA GLY A 787 -19.83 4.62 30.92
C GLY A 787 -18.78 5.46 30.23
N ILE A 788 -18.54 5.12 28.97
CA ILE A 788 -17.68 5.86 28.07
C ILE A 788 -18.51 7.04 27.55
N ALA A 789 -18.14 8.25 27.93
CA ALA A 789 -18.79 9.48 27.44
C ALA A 789 -18.34 9.79 26.02
N THR A 790 -19.28 10.12 25.13
CA THR A 790 -19.01 10.50 23.73
C THR A 790 -19.61 11.87 23.44
N ASP A 791 -18.88 12.68 22.69
CA ASP A 791 -19.35 14.00 22.21
C ASP A 791 -20.07 13.90 20.83
N ASP A 792 -20.18 12.69 20.28
CA ASP A 792 -20.69 12.41 18.94
C ASP A 792 -22.17 11.93 18.95
N ASP A 793 -23.08 12.76 18.42
CA ASP A 793 -24.51 12.47 18.28
C ASP A 793 -24.80 11.37 17.23
N ASP A 794 -23.88 11.14 16.28
CA ASP A 794 -24.11 10.26 15.13
C ASP A 794 -23.53 8.85 15.32
N GLY A 795 -22.56 8.67 16.22
CA GLY A 795 -21.98 7.36 16.59
C GLY A 795 -20.92 6.83 15.63
N SER A 796 -20.40 7.64 14.71
CA SER A 796 -19.35 7.29 13.75
C SER A 796 -17.98 7.14 14.41
N GLU A 797 -17.65 7.95 15.42
CA GLU A 797 -16.41 7.80 16.20
C GLU A 797 -16.41 6.47 16.97
N VAL A 798 -17.56 6.12 17.56
CA VAL A 798 -17.79 4.91 18.35
C VAL A 798 -17.62 3.64 17.52
N LEU A 799 -18.12 3.63 16.27
CA LEU A 799 -17.95 2.52 15.34
C LEU A 799 -16.49 2.38 14.91
N SER A 800 -15.80 3.50 14.66
CA SER A 800 -14.38 3.52 14.28
C SER A 800 -13.50 2.93 15.37
N GLU A 801 -13.72 3.32 16.63
CA GLU A 801 -12.98 2.86 17.80
C GLU A 801 -13.21 1.37 18.11
N ALA A 802 -14.47 0.92 18.07
CA ALA A 802 -14.82 -0.48 18.32
C ALA A 802 -14.37 -1.41 17.19
N SER A 803 -14.45 -0.97 15.94
CA SER A 803 -13.95 -1.70 14.76
C SER A 803 -12.43 -1.81 14.74
N ALA A 804 -11.74 -0.74 15.16
CA ALA A 804 -10.30 -0.72 15.37
C ALA A 804 -9.87 -1.73 16.45
N LEU A 805 -10.60 -1.81 17.57
CA LEU A 805 -10.33 -2.76 18.64
C LEU A 805 -10.59 -4.23 18.23
N ALA A 806 -11.65 -4.46 17.45
CA ALA A 806 -11.94 -5.76 16.83
C ALA A 806 -10.86 -6.18 15.82
N ALA A 807 -10.34 -5.23 15.03
CA ALA A 807 -9.20 -5.44 14.14
C ALA A 807 -7.90 -5.72 14.91
N SER A 808 -7.68 -5.06 16.06
CA SER A 808 -6.55 -5.29 16.97
C SER A 808 -6.51 -6.73 17.47
N LEU A 809 -7.65 -7.20 18.02
CA LEU A 809 -7.76 -8.54 18.58
C LEU A 809 -7.53 -9.63 17.53
N ALA A 810 -7.88 -9.38 16.27
CA ALA A 810 -7.63 -10.29 15.15
C ALA A 810 -6.24 -10.17 14.52
N THR A 811 -5.55 -9.03 14.66
CA THR A 811 -4.17 -8.87 14.21
C THR A 811 -3.17 -9.48 15.21
N GLU A 812 -3.51 -9.52 16.51
CA GLU A 812 -2.76 -10.28 17.53
C GLU A 812 -2.76 -11.81 17.30
N LEU A 813 -3.66 -12.32 16.45
CA LEU A 813 -3.78 -13.74 16.08
C LEU A 813 -2.87 -14.21 14.94
N ASN A 814 -2.02 -13.36 14.37
CA ASN A 814 -1.21 -13.68 13.18
C ASN A 814 -2.03 -14.19 11.97
N VAL A 815 -3.32 -13.84 11.86
CA VAL A 815 -4.17 -14.22 10.71
C VAL A 815 -3.77 -13.47 9.44
N PHE A 816 -3.06 -12.35 9.57
CA PHE A 816 -2.58 -11.52 8.48
C PHE A 816 -1.07 -11.68 8.28
N GLU A 817 -0.64 -12.34 7.21
CA GLU A 817 0.68 -12.09 6.63
C GLU A 817 0.62 -10.82 5.77
N SER A 818 1.73 -10.04 5.75
CA SER A 818 1.97 -8.84 4.92
C SER A 818 1.39 -7.49 5.39
N ALA A 819 1.88 -6.42 4.76
CA ALA A 819 1.75 -5.01 5.10
C ALA A 819 0.32 -4.46 5.28
N GLU A 820 -0.73 -5.17 4.82
CA GLU A 820 -2.14 -4.86 5.13
C GLU A 820 -2.43 -4.85 6.63
N SER A 821 -1.71 -5.71 7.36
CA SER A 821 -1.78 -5.72 8.82
C SER A 821 -1.24 -4.43 9.45
N ALA A 822 -0.44 -3.62 8.74
CA ALA A 822 0.08 -2.37 9.29
C ALA A 822 -0.99 -1.27 9.38
N SER A 823 -1.78 -1.05 8.33
CA SER A 823 -2.86 -0.04 8.37
C SER A 823 -3.97 -0.39 9.34
N LEU A 824 -4.32 -1.69 9.43
CA LEU A 824 -5.26 -2.20 10.44
C LEU A 824 -4.68 -2.12 11.85
N ARG A 825 -3.37 -2.36 12.04
CA ARG A 825 -2.69 -2.15 13.33
C ARG A 825 -2.61 -0.67 13.71
N ASP A 826 -2.39 0.23 12.77
CA ASP A 826 -2.33 1.67 13.03
C ASP A 826 -3.71 2.21 13.44
N ALA A 827 -4.77 1.79 12.72
CA ALA A 827 -6.16 2.10 13.09
C ALA A 827 -6.53 1.50 14.45
N ALA A 828 -6.14 0.24 14.70
CA ALA A 828 -6.29 -0.43 15.98
C ALA A 828 -5.61 0.30 17.14
N GLN A 829 -4.36 0.73 16.96
CA GLN A 829 -3.59 1.46 17.96
C GLN A 829 -4.21 2.82 18.28
N GLU A 830 -4.71 3.54 17.27
CA GLU A 830 -5.38 4.82 17.49
C GLU A 830 -6.74 4.63 18.20
N GLY A 831 -7.54 3.65 17.79
CA GLY A 831 -8.80 3.32 18.45
C GLY A 831 -8.61 2.86 19.91
N GLU A 832 -7.61 2.01 20.17
CA GLU A 832 -7.24 1.59 21.52
C GLU A 832 -6.82 2.79 22.37
N ARG A 833 -6.01 3.69 21.81
CA ARG A 833 -5.56 4.91 22.51
C ARG A 833 -6.73 5.78 22.94
N THR A 834 -7.72 6.01 22.07
CA THR A 834 -8.89 6.84 22.39
C THR A 834 -9.77 6.20 23.46
N LEU A 835 -10.12 4.91 23.29
CA LEU A 835 -10.91 4.17 24.28
C LEU A 835 -10.20 4.08 25.64
N ARG A 836 -8.88 3.87 25.64
CA ARG A 836 -8.06 3.83 26.87
C ARG A 836 -8.16 5.14 27.66
N ILE A 837 -8.15 6.29 26.98
CA ILE A 837 -8.31 7.61 27.62
C ILE A 837 -9.69 7.74 28.26
N ALA A 838 -10.75 7.34 27.54
CA ALA A 838 -12.12 7.44 28.03
C ALA A 838 -12.40 6.46 29.19
N LEU A 839 -11.97 5.21 29.06
CA LEU A 839 -12.06 4.19 30.11
C LEU A 839 -11.30 4.60 31.37
N ARG A 840 -10.13 5.23 31.22
CA ARG A 840 -9.36 5.70 32.38
C ARG A 840 -10.18 6.68 33.23
N LYS A 841 -10.89 7.63 32.61
CA LYS A 841 -11.78 8.57 33.32
C LYS A 841 -12.89 7.84 34.07
N SER A 842 -13.61 6.94 33.40
CA SER A 842 -14.73 6.18 33.99
C SER A 842 -14.26 5.24 35.12
N CYS A 843 -13.20 4.47 34.89
CA CYS A 843 -12.66 3.54 35.89
C CYS A 843 -12.03 4.26 37.10
N GLN A 844 -11.40 5.42 36.90
CA GLN A 844 -10.91 6.25 38.00
C GLN A 844 -12.04 6.75 38.89
N ALA A 845 -13.15 7.21 38.30
CA ALA A 845 -14.32 7.65 39.07
C ALA A 845 -14.89 6.51 39.93
N ILE A 846 -14.97 5.29 39.37
CA ILE A 846 -15.42 4.10 40.09
C ILE A 846 -14.44 3.73 41.22
N LYS A 847 -13.13 3.77 40.94
CA LYS A 847 -12.09 3.48 41.93
C LYS A 847 -12.10 4.45 43.11
N ILE A 848 -12.21 5.75 42.85
CA ILE A 848 -12.29 6.78 43.90
C ILE A 848 -13.49 6.49 44.80
N ASN A 849 -14.63 6.09 44.22
CA ASN A 849 -15.81 5.80 45.00
C ASN A 849 -15.64 4.52 45.84
N GLU A 850 -15.05 3.45 45.31
CA GLU A 850 -14.70 2.23 46.07
C GLU A 850 -13.74 2.52 47.24
N ASP A 851 -12.70 3.33 46.98
CA ASP A 851 -11.69 3.71 47.99
C ASP A 851 -12.31 4.58 49.11
N VAL A 852 -13.33 5.38 48.80
CA VAL A 852 -14.01 6.30 49.74
C VAL A 852 -15.14 5.64 50.53
N SER A 853 -15.87 4.68 49.97
CA SER A 853 -17.12 4.19 50.54
C SER A 853 -17.03 2.94 51.42
N GLN A 854 -15.88 2.24 51.51
CA GLN A 854 -15.67 1.04 52.37
C GLN A 854 -16.85 0.04 52.37
N GLY A 855 -17.61 -0.06 51.26
CA GLY A 855 -18.82 -0.88 51.22
C GLY A 855 -19.85 -0.49 50.17
N GLY A 856 -19.62 -0.94 48.93
CA GLY A 856 -20.66 -1.11 47.90
C GLY A 856 -21.23 0.18 47.28
N PRO A 857 -21.99 0.04 46.17
CA PRO A 857 -22.48 1.17 45.39
C PRO A 857 -23.43 2.07 46.18
N THR A 858 -23.25 3.39 46.04
CA THR A 858 -24.06 4.43 46.69
C THR A 858 -25.50 4.45 46.16
N ASP A 859 -26.46 5.02 46.90
CA ASP A 859 -27.87 5.10 46.47
C ASP A 859 -28.07 5.88 45.16
N ALA A 860 -27.18 6.84 44.86
CA ALA A 860 -27.16 7.54 43.57
C ALA A 860 -26.71 6.64 42.40
N GLN A 861 -25.84 5.66 42.64
CA GLN A 861 -25.42 4.66 41.64
C GLN A 861 -26.43 3.53 41.47
N ARG A 862 -27.30 3.29 42.46
CA ARG A 862 -28.47 2.39 42.34
C ARG A 862 -29.62 3.01 41.54
N GLN A 863 -29.62 4.33 41.38
CA GLN A 863 -30.58 5.08 40.55
C GLN A 863 -30.15 5.20 39.07
N GLU A 864 -28.97 4.71 38.69
CA GLU A 864 -28.58 4.60 37.28
C GLU A 864 -29.36 3.46 36.60
N ASP A 865 -29.46 3.49 35.26
CA ASP A 865 -30.13 2.41 34.54
C ASP A 865 -29.44 1.05 34.78
N ALA A 866 -30.22 -0.03 34.67
CA ALA A 866 -29.76 -1.37 35.05
C ALA A 866 -28.49 -1.82 34.31
N LEU A 867 -28.27 -1.33 33.08
CA LEU A 867 -27.08 -1.62 32.28
C LEU A 867 -25.83 -0.90 32.79
N ARG A 868 -25.91 0.40 33.09
CA ARG A 868 -24.77 1.15 33.65
C ARG A 868 -24.42 0.63 35.04
N GLY A 869 -25.42 0.34 35.87
CA GLY A 869 -25.23 -0.26 37.19
C GLY A 869 -24.48 -1.60 37.11
N LEU A 870 -24.76 -2.42 36.10
CA LEU A 870 -24.04 -3.67 35.85
C LEU A 870 -22.55 -3.46 35.56
N GLY A 871 -22.22 -2.46 34.74
CA GLY A 871 -20.83 -2.15 34.41
C GLY A 871 -20.04 -1.57 35.58
N ILE A 872 -20.68 -0.76 36.44
CA ILE A 872 -20.07 -0.31 37.70
C ILE A 872 -19.75 -1.51 38.60
N GLN A 873 -20.70 -2.43 38.80
CA GLN A 873 -20.49 -3.63 39.61
C GLN A 873 -19.32 -4.49 39.08
N LEU A 874 -19.23 -4.62 37.75
CA LEU A 874 -18.16 -5.36 37.09
C LEU A 874 -16.78 -4.74 37.37
N VAL A 875 -16.63 -3.44 37.14
CA VAL A 875 -15.37 -2.70 37.35
C VAL A 875 -15.00 -2.67 38.84
N SER A 876 -15.97 -2.40 39.71
CA SER A 876 -15.81 -2.42 41.17
C SER A 876 -15.32 -3.78 41.68
N ALA A 877 -15.86 -4.89 41.15
CA ALA A 877 -15.40 -6.22 41.54
C ALA A 877 -13.96 -6.50 41.11
N TRP A 878 -13.52 -5.98 39.97
CA TRP A 878 -12.12 -6.10 39.54
C TRP A 878 -11.18 -5.36 40.47
N PHE A 879 -11.56 -4.17 40.96
CA PHE A 879 -10.80 -3.46 41.99
C PHE A 879 -10.80 -4.20 43.32
N ARG A 880 -11.95 -4.75 43.77
CA ARG A 880 -12.04 -5.57 45.00
C ARG A 880 -11.20 -6.85 44.94
N LYS A 881 -10.94 -7.38 43.74
CA LYS A 881 -10.00 -8.49 43.50
C LYS A 881 -8.52 -8.06 43.46
N GLY A 882 -8.20 -6.82 43.86
CA GLY A 882 -6.83 -6.32 43.98
C GLY A 882 -6.19 -5.83 42.68
N LYS A 883 -6.96 -5.67 41.59
CA LYS A 883 -6.41 -5.20 40.31
C LYS A 883 -6.08 -3.70 40.34
N THR A 884 -4.99 -3.34 39.69
CA THR A 884 -4.61 -1.94 39.46
C THR A 884 -5.51 -1.28 38.41
N LEU A 885 -5.52 0.06 38.37
CA LEU A 885 -6.29 0.83 37.38
C LEU A 885 -5.94 0.43 35.94
N GLU A 886 -4.66 0.27 35.62
CA GLU A 886 -4.24 -0.12 34.28
C GLU A 886 -4.73 -1.55 33.95
N GLN A 887 -4.61 -2.51 34.86
CA GLN A 887 -5.13 -3.87 34.65
C GLN A 887 -6.66 -3.92 34.47
N VAL A 888 -7.40 -3.01 35.11
CA VAL A 888 -8.86 -2.86 34.92
C VAL A 888 -9.17 -2.30 33.53
N ILE A 889 -8.42 -1.30 33.07
CA ILE A 889 -8.60 -0.72 31.73
C ILE A 889 -8.27 -1.75 30.64
N GLU A 890 -7.20 -2.53 30.79
CA GLU A 890 -6.86 -3.61 29.86
C GLU A 890 -7.97 -4.68 29.79
N ALA A 891 -8.51 -5.08 30.93
CA ALA A 891 -9.62 -6.03 30.98
C ALA A 891 -10.88 -5.47 30.31
N ALA A 892 -11.18 -4.19 30.49
CA ALA A 892 -12.32 -3.53 29.84
C ALA A 892 -12.14 -3.47 28.31
N LEU A 893 -10.96 -3.07 27.82
CA LEU A 893 -10.63 -3.05 26.38
C LEU A 893 -10.79 -4.45 25.76
N ALA A 894 -10.25 -5.49 26.38
CA ALA A 894 -10.39 -6.86 25.90
C ALA A 894 -11.86 -7.32 25.82
N VAL A 895 -12.67 -6.96 26.83
CA VAL A 895 -14.12 -7.26 26.83
C VAL A 895 -14.85 -6.53 25.71
N ILE A 896 -14.56 -5.24 25.49
CA ILE A 896 -15.18 -4.43 24.43
C ILE A 896 -14.87 -5.03 23.06
N GLY A 897 -13.59 -5.29 22.76
CA GLY A 897 -13.16 -5.76 21.44
C GLY A 897 -13.71 -7.14 21.10
N ALA A 898 -13.68 -8.06 22.06
CA ALA A 898 -14.21 -9.41 21.88
C ALA A 898 -15.74 -9.43 21.72
N THR A 899 -16.46 -8.58 22.48
CA THR A 899 -17.92 -8.60 22.50
C THR A 899 -18.50 -8.01 21.22
N VAL A 900 -18.04 -6.84 20.78
CA VAL A 900 -18.56 -6.18 19.57
C VAL A 900 -18.35 -7.06 18.33
N ALA A 901 -17.14 -7.62 18.15
CA ALA A 901 -16.83 -8.46 16.99
C ALA A 901 -17.65 -9.75 16.96
N SER A 902 -17.76 -10.44 18.11
CA SER A 902 -18.45 -11.73 18.18
C SER A 902 -19.98 -11.59 18.08
N GLN A 903 -20.55 -10.53 18.65
CA GLN A 903 -21.98 -10.24 18.56
C GLN A 903 -22.38 -9.81 17.14
N ALA A 904 -21.64 -8.86 16.54
CA ALA A 904 -21.89 -8.46 15.16
C ALA A 904 -21.87 -9.66 14.20
N ARG A 905 -20.92 -10.59 14.40
CA ARG A 905 -20.85 -11.84 13.65
C ARG A 905 -22.12 -12.69 13.82
N ALA A 906 -22.56 -12.87 15.06
CA ALA A 906 -23.75 -13.66 15.39
C ALA A 906 -25.02 -13.07 14.75
N SER A 907 -25.23 -11.76 14.91
CA SER A 907 -26.36 -11.00 14.38
C SER A 907 -26.47 -11.12 12.88
N VAL A 908 -25.34 -10.95 12.19
CA VAL A 908 -25.26 -11.07 10.74
C VAL A 908 -25.50 -12.50 10.26
N CYS A 909 -24.95 -13.51 10.94
CA CYS A 909 -25.21 -14.91 10.60
C CYS A 909 -26.70 -15.26 10.66
N VAL A 910 -27.41 -14.78 11.69
CA VAL A 910 -28.85 -15.03 11.86
C VAL A 910 -29.66 -14.38 10.73
N LEU A 911 -29.39 -13.11 10.42
CA LEU A 911 -30.09 -12.40 9.35
C LEU A 911 -29.78 -12.96 7.96
N ASP A 912 -28.51 -13.26 7.68
CA ASP A 912 -28.11 -13.83 6.39
C ASP A 912 -28.74 -15.21 6.15
N LEU A 913 -28.86 -16.03 7.21
CA LEU A 913 -29.54 -17.32 7.13
C LEU A 913 -31.01 -17.14 6.73
N TYR A 914 -31.79 -16.32 7.43
CA TYR A 914 -33.21 -16.17 7.13
C TYR A 914 -33.50 -15.37 5.87
N LEU A 915 -32.56 -14.56 5.37
CA LEU A 915 -32.69 -13.90 4.08
C LEU A 915 -32.17 -14.76 2.90
N SER A 916 -31.59 -15.93 3.18
CA SER A 916 -31.16 -16.88 2.16
C SER A 916 -32.33 -17.58 1.46
N ASP A 917 -32.12 -18.02 0.22
CA ASP A 917 -33.16 -18.72 -0.55
C ASP A 917 -33.70 -19.98 0.12
N ARG A 918 -32.87 -20.68 0.91
CA ARG A 918 -33.27 -21.91 1.62
C ARG A 918 -34.22 -21.63 2.78
N TYR A 919 -33.95 -20.61 3.59
CA TYR A 919 -34.69 -20.37 4.84
C TYR A 919 -35.62 -19.15 4.80
N LYS A 920 -35.68 -18.40 3.69
CA LYS A 920 -36.57 -17.23 3.52
C LYS A 920 -38.05 -17.49 3.77
N HIS A 921 -38.50 -18.74 3.68
CA HIS A 921 -39.88 -19.09 4.01
C HIS A 921 -40.18 -18.90 5.50
N HIS A 922 -39.21 -19.12 6.39
CA HIS A 922 -39.34 -18.81 7.83
C HIS A 922 -39.36 -17.31 8.13
N TRP A 923 -38.78 -16.48 7.25
CA TRP A 923 -38.79 -15.02 7.43
C TRP A 923 -40.21 -14.45 7.46
N HIS A 924 -41.14 -15.07 6.71
CA HIS A 924 -42.55 -14.70 6.75
C HIS A 924 -43.14 -14.86 8.16
N ASP A 925 -42.89 -16.00 8.80
CA ASP A 925 -43.38 -16.31 10.16
C ASP A 925 -42.72 -15.40 11.21
N ILE A 926 -41.42 -15.15 11.08
CA ILE A 926 -40.68 -14.22 11.95
C ILE A 926 -41.26 -12.81 11.85
N ALA A 927 -41.53 -12.33 10.62
CA ALA A 927 -42.11 -11.02 10.40
C ALA A 927 -43.55 -10.90 10.94
N GLN A 928 -44.35 -11.97 10.88
CA GLN A 928 -45.66 -12.00 11.53
C GLN A 928 -45.55 -11.96 13.05
N LEU A 929 -44.63 -12.74 13.63
CA LEU A 929 -44.39 -12.75 15.07
C LEU A 929 -43.90 -11.40 15.58
N ALA A 930 -42.99 -10.74 14.86
CA ALA A 930 -42.43 -9.45 15.22
C ALA A 930 -43.49 -8.32 15.35
N ARG A 931 -44.57 -8.42 14.57
CA ARG A 931 -45.73 -7.51 14.59
C ARG A 931 -46.77 -7.85 15.65
N SER A 932 -46.66 -9.03 16.27
CA SER A 932 -47.62 -9.49 17.28
C SER A 932 -47.29 -8.92 18.67
N ASN A 933 -48.35 -8.63 19.42
CA ASN A 933 -48.28 -8.18 20.82
C ASN A 933 -48.51 -9.34 21.81
N SER A 934 -48.48 -10.59 21.35
CA SER A 934 -48.64 -11.74 22.24
C SER A 934 -47.45 -11.86 23.21
N PRO A 935 -47.69 -12.20 24.50
CA PRO A 935 -46.63 -12.36 25.49
C PRO A 935 -45.61 -13.45 25.13
N ASP A 936 -45.98 -14.44 24.30
CA ASP A 936 -45.11 -15.56 23.92
C ASP A 936 -44.18 -15.24 22.72
N VAL A 937 -44.34 -14.06 22.09
CA VAL A 937 -43.58 -13.68 20.88
C VAL A 937 -42.08 -13.72 21.13
N HIS A 938 -41.63 -13.17 22.25
CA HIS A 938 -40.21 -13.11 22.56
C HIS A 938 -39.62 -14.53 22.74
N ALA A 939 -40.30 -15.42 23.46
CA ALA A 939 -39.86 -16.81 23.63
C ALA A 939 -39.74 -17.55 22.29
N ARG A 940 -40.65 -17.30 21.35
CA ARG A 940 -40.60 -17.89 20.00
C ARG A 940 -39.49 -17.29 19.13
N LEU A 941 -39.32 -15.97 19.14
CA LEU A 941 -38.21 -15.31 18.42
C LEU A 941 -36.84 -15.75 18.97
N LYS A 942 -36.74 -15.98 20.28
CA LYS A 942 -35.55 -16.52 20.93
C LYS A 942 -35.21 -17.93 20.42
N LYS A 943 -36.21 -18.79 20.21
CA LYS A 943 -36.01 -20.11 19.58
C LYS A 943 -35.53 -19.99 18.13
N TYR A 944 -36.13 -19.11 17.33
CA TYR A 944 -35.65 -18.84 15.97
C TYR A 944 -34.20 -18.31 15.95
N ALA A 945 -33.85 -17.41 16.87
CA ALA A 945 -32.48 -16.91 17.02
C ALA A 945 -31.48 -18.02 17.35
N LEU A 946 -31.82 -18.91 18.30
CA LEU A 946 -30.97 -20.03 18.71
C LEU A 946 -30.79 -21.07 17.60
N GLU A 947 -31.86 -21.44 16.88
CA GLU A 947 -31.78 -22.36 15.73
C GLU A 947 -30.88 -21.76 14.63
N ALA A 948 -31.10 -20.49 14.28
CA ALA A 948 -30.29 -19.84 13.25
C ALA A 948 -28.83 -19.67 13.65
N TYR A 949 -28.56 -19.32 14.91
CA TYR A 949 -27.21 -19.22 15.43
C TYR A 949 -26.50 -20.59 15.44
N SER A 950 -27.22 -21.66 15.82
CA SER A 950 -26.70 -23.03 15.82
C SER A 950 -26.37 -23.54 14.42
N LEU A 951 -27.21 -23.22 13.44
CA LEU A 951 -26.97 -23.58 12.04
C LEU A 951 -25.86 -22.72 11.45
N GLY A 952 -25.87 -21.41 11.69
CA GLY A 952 -25.01 -20.42 11.03
C GLY A 952 -23.58 -20.30 11.57
N THR A 953 -23.27 -20.83 12.76
CA THR A 953 -21.89 -20.79 13.31
C THR A 953 -21.08 -22.05 13.00
N PRO A 954 -19.82 -21.93 12.53
CA PRO A 954 -18.93 -23.09 12.29
C PRO A 954 -18.54 -23.94 13.51
N SER A 955 -19.03 -23.64 14.72
CA SER A 955 -18.52 -24.14 16.00
C SER A 955 -18.95 -25.57 16.37
N ALA A 956 -19.03 -26.49 15.41
CA ALA A 956 -19.24 -27.92 15.66
C ALA A 956 -18.47 -28.83 14.68
N LYS A 957 -17.37 -28.35 14.10
CA LYS A 957 -16.50 -29.13 13.21
C LYS A 957 -15.06 -29.06 13.70
N HIS A 958 -14.71 -29.93 14.65
CA HIS A 958 -13.45 -30.69 14.75
C HIS A 958 -13.05 -31.00 16.19
N SER A 959 -13.25 -32.27 16.56
CA SER A 959 -12.27 -33.04 17.32
C SER A 959 -11.77 -34.15 16.40
N MET A 960 -10.45 -34.28 16.29
CA MET A 960 -9.68 -35.35 15.62
C MET A 960 -9.63 -35.36 14.07
N ASN A 961 -8.63 -34.70 13.49
CA ASN A 961 -7.46 -35.33 12.86
C ASN A 961 -6.75 -34.37 11.92
N GLY A 962 -5.46 -34.13 12.18
CA GLY A 962 -4.61 -33.29 11.34
C GLY A 962 -4.40 -33.89 9.96
N LYS A 963 -4.82 -33.13 8.94
CA LYS A 963 -4.21 -32.93 7.59
C LYS A 963 -5.31 -32.55 6.60
N ALA A 964 -5.32 -31.31 6.10
CA ALA A 964 -5.30 -30.96 4.66
C ALA A 964 -5.91 -29.57 4.33
N LEU A 965 -5.13 -28.78 3.57
CA LEU A 965 -5.46 -27.81 2.51
C LEU A 965 -6.68 -26.87 2.68
N ALA A 966 -6.37 -25.57 2.84
CA ALA A 966 -7.28 -24.44 2.64
C ALA A 966 -7.93 -24.50 1.24
N LYS A 967 -9.27 -24.58 1.21
CA LYS A 967 -10.07 -24.36 0.01
C LYS A 967 -10.72 -22.98 0.09
N GLU A 968 -10.38 -22.11 -0.86
CA GLU A 968 -11.17 -20.91 -1.14
C GLU A 968 -12.60 -21.31 -1.53
N ARG A 969 -13.59 -20.67 -0.91
CA ARG A 969 -14.97 -20.68 -1.37
C ARG A 969 -15.25 -19.34 -2.04
N SER A 970 -15.24 -19.28 -3.37
CA SER A 970 -16.07 -18.30 -4.08
C SER A 970 -17.36 -19.01 -4.45
N TYR A 971 -18.51 -18.43 -4.12
CA TYR A 971 -19.68 -18.34 -4.98
C TYR A 971 -20.62 -17.33 -4.33
N SER A 972 -21.38 -16.63 -5.16
CA SER A 972 -22.53 -15.77 -4.86
C SER A 972 -23.68 -16.52 -4.17
N GLU A 973 -23.37 -17.45 -3.28
CA GLU A 973 -24.32 -18.35 -2.65
C GLU A 973 -24.38 -18.08 -1.14
N PRO A 974 -25.59 -17.98 -0.57
CA PRO A 974 -25.80 -17.63 0.82
C PRO A 974 -25.27 -18.74 1.73
N LEU A 975 -24.14 -18.51 2.42
CA LEU A 975 -23.49 -19.31 3.48
C LEU A 975 -23.42 -20.86 3.32
N TRP A 976 -23.93 -21.46 2.24
CA TRP A 976 -24.28 -22.88 2.16
C TRP A 976 -24.37 -23.38 0.72
N THR A 977 -23.23 -23.67 0.10
CA THR A 977 -23.16 -24.84 -0.78
C THR A 977 -21.81 -25.56 -0.70
N ASP A 978 -21.97 -26.88 -0.65
CA ASP A 978 -20.99 -27.95 -0.60
C ASP A 978 -19.96 -27.95 0.54
N SER A 979 -20.37 -28.49 1.70
CA SER A 979 -19.49 -29.32 2.53
C SER A 979 -19.98 -30.76 2.51
N ARG A 980 -19.65 -31.50 1.44
CA ARG A 980 -19.50 -32.96 1.54
C ARG A 980 -18.23 -33.30 2.32
N THR A 981 -18.32 -33.13 3.64
CA THR A 981 -17.72 -33.93 4.72
C THR A 981 -17.87 -33.15 6.04
N LEU A 982 -18.32 -33.86 7.08
CA LEU A 982 -18.56 -33.45 8.48
C LEU A 982 -19.96 -32.88 8.78
N LYS A 983 -20.81 -33.81 9.24
CA LYS A 983 -22.18 -33.63 9.72
C LYS A 983 -22.22 -32.76 11.00
N THR A 984 -22.84 -31.59 10.93
CA THR A 984 -23.61 -31.06 12.06
C THR A 984 -24.86 -31.93 12.26
N LYS A 985 -25.42 -31.97 13.48
CA LYS A 985 -26.61 -32.80 13.79
C LYS A 985 -27.93 -32.15 13.35
N PHE A 986 -27.91 -30.91 12.85
CA PHE A 986 -29.08 -30.10 12.51
C PHE A 986 -28.98 -29.58 11.06
N ASP A 987 -30.02 -29.84 10.25
CA ASP A 987 -30.12 -29.44 8.84
C ASP A 987 -31.38 -28.58 8.56
N GLU A 988 -32.28 -28.43 9.54
CA GLU A 988 -33.56 -27.72 9.42
C GLU A 988 -33.87 -26.97 10.72
N ILE A 989 -34.68 -25.90 10.62
CA ILE A 989 -35.16 -25.13 11.76
C ILE A 989 -36.24 -25.93 12.51
N ASP A 990 -36.01 -26.24 13.78
CA ASP A 990 -36.93 -26.95 14.66
C ASP A 990 -37.18 -26.15 15.95
N LEU A 991 -38.36 -25.55 16.04
CA LEU A 991 -38.75 -24.75 17.21
C LEU A 991 -39.11 -25.61 18.43
N GLU A 992 -39.34 -26.92 18.27
CA GLU A 992 -39.65 -27.81 19.40
C GLU A 992 -38.39 -28.43 20.02
N ARG A 993 -37.21 -28.07 19.48
CA ARG A 993 -35.93 -28.56 19.97
C ARG A 993 -35.73 -28.20 21.46
N PRO A 994 -35.42 -29.19 22.34
CA PRO A 994 -35.21 -28.95 23.76
C PRO A 994 -34.02 -28.01 24.01
N SER A 995 -34.14 -27.11 25.00
CA SER A 995 -33.11 -26.11 25.31
C SER A 995 -31.73 -26.70 25.62
N SER A 996 -31.66 -27.93 26.16
CA SER A 996 -30.42 -28.66 26.40
C SER A 996 -29.63 -28.97 25.12
N SER A 997 -30.30 -28.99 23.96
CA SER A 997 -29.67 -29.22 22.67
C SER A 997 -28.71 -28.09 22.27
N TYR A 998 -28.88 -26.89 22.84
CA TYR A 998 -28.04 -25.72 22.60
C TYR A 998 -26.87 -25.60 23.59
N GLU A 999 -26.71 -26.53 24.54
CA GLU A 999 -25.60 -26.49 25.52
C GLU A 999 -24.21 -26.51 24.86
N HIS A 1000 -24.10 -27.07 23.66
CA HIS A 1000 -22.86 -27.05 22.89
C HIS A 1000 -22.44 -25.64 22.44
N LEU A 1001 -23.38 -24.70 22.29
CA LEU A 1001 -23.10 -23.28 22.04
C LEU A 1001 -22.48 -22.58 23.26
N ASN A 1002 -22.41 -23.29 24.40
CA ASN A 1002 -21.90 -22.83 25.67
C ASN A 1002 -20.51 -23.40 26.01
N GLN A 1003 -19.90 -24.18 25.08
CA GLN A 1003 -18.63 -24.89 25.32
C GLN A 1003 -17.53 -23.93 25.78
N GLY A 1004 -17.01 -24.17 26.98
CA GLY A 1004 -16.00 -23.35 27.66
C GLY A 1004 -16.50 -22.61 28.91
N THR A 1005 -17.81 -22.58 29.20
CA THR A 1005 -18.33 -21.90 30.40
C THR A 1005 -19.28 -22.78 31.21
N ARG A 1006 -19.18 -22.73 32.55
CA ARG A 1006 -20.04 -23.50 33.47
C ARG A 1006 -21.41 -22.84 33.73
N SER A 1007 -21.72 -21.64 33.20
CA SER A 1007 -22.83 -20.81 33.71
C SER A 1007 -23.90 -20.33 32.72
N GLY A 1008 -23.73 -20.44 31.39
CA GLY A 1008 -24.81 -20.08 30.43
C GLY A 1008 -25.07 -18.58 30.23
N TYR A 1009 -24.36 -17.68 30.92
CA TYR A 1009 -24.57 -16.23 30.85
C TYR A 1009 -24.36 -15.63 29.45
N GLY A 1010 -23.32 -16.08 28.74
CA GLY A 1010 -23.02 -15.59 27.39
C GLY A 1010 -24.08 -15.96 26.35
N LEU A 1011 -24.61 -17.19 26.44
CA LEU A 1011 -25.70 -17.65 25.57
C LEU A 1011 -27.00 -16.90 25.88
N LEU A 1012 -27.27 -16.59 27.15
CA LEU A 1012 -28.43 -15.79 27.56
C LEU A 1012 -28.39 -14.39 26.95
N VAL A 1013 -27.32 -13.61 27.19
CA VAL A 1013 -27.17 -12.25 26.64
C VAL A 1013 -27.32 -12.25 25.12
N MET A 1014 -26.63 -13.18 24.45
CA MET A 1014 -26.69 -13.30 22.99
C MET A 1014 -28.09 -13.63 22.49
N SER A 1015 -28.78 -14.58 23.13
CA SER A 1015 -30.14 -14.97 22.75
C SER A 1015 -31.17 -13.85 22.95
N GLU A 1016 -31.01 -13.00 23.97
CA GLU A 1016 -31.84 -11.80 24.15
C GLU A 1016 -31.60 -10.80 23.00
N ILE A 1017 -30.34 -10.49 22.70
CA ILE A 1017 -29.95 -9.56 21.63
C ILE A 1017 -30.49 -10.03 20.27
N LEU A 1018 -30.15 -11.24 19.85
CA LEU A 1018 -30.54 -11.79 18.54
C LEU A 1018 -32.07 -11.88 18.37
N SER A 1019 -32.80 -12.19 19.44
CA SER A 1019 -34.27 -12.23 19.39
C SER A 1019 -34.89 -10.84 19.21
N THR A 1020 -34.29 -9.81 19.83
CA THR A 1020 -34.71 -8.41 19.67
C THR A 1020 -34.38 -7.90 18.28
N GLU A 1021 -33.21 -8.24 17.73
CA GLU A 1021 -32.84 -7.91 16.35
C GLU A 1021 -33.86 -8.48 15.34
N LEU A 1022 -34.21 -9.76 15.47
CA LEU A 1022 -35.25 -10.39 14.63
C LEU A 1022 -36.60 -9.67 14.77
N ARG A 1023 -36.93 -9.17 15.97
CA ARG A 1023 -38.15 -8.39 16.20
C ARG A 1023 -38.12 -7.06 15.47
N VAL A 1024 -37.04 -6.29 15.61
CA VAL A 1024 -36.89 -4.97 14.98
C VAL A 1024 -36.89 -5.10 13.45
N PHE A 1025 -36.09 -6.00 12.90
CA PHE A 1025 -36.03 -6.20 11.45
C PHE A 1025 -37.29 -6.88 10.88
N GLY A 1026 -37.95 -7.76 11.63
CA GLY A 1026 -39.20 -8.40 11.21
C GLY A 1026 -40.39 -7.43 11.08
N ARG A 1027 -40.36 -6.31 11.79
CA ARG A 1027 -41.33 -5.20 11.65
C ARG A 1027 -41.15 -4.40 10.36
N LEU A 1028 -39.99 -4.50 9.69
CA LEU A 1028 -39.80 -3.88 8.38
C LEU A 1028 -40.65 -4.58 7.32
N LYS A 1029 -41.52 -3.80 6.65
CA LYS A 1029 -42.45 -4.34 5.66
C LYS A 1029 -41.69 -4.83 4.42
N ASN A 1030 -41.86 -6.10 4.06
CA ASN A 1030 -41.23 -6.71 2.89
C ASN A 1030 -39.69 -6.58 2.84
N LEU A 1031 -39.02 -6.75 3.99
CA LEU A 1031 -37.56 -6.79 4.05
C LEU A 1031 -36.99 -7.88 3.14
N ARG A 1032 -36.00 -7.51 2.32
CA ARG A 1032 -35.30 -8.38 1.36
C ARG A 1032 -33.89 -7.87 1.09
N LEU A 1033 -33.04 -8.72 0.52
CA LEU A 1033 -31.70 -8.31 0.10
C LEU A 1033 -31.77 -7.25 -1.00
N ALA A 1034 -30.89 -6.26 -0.96
CA ALA A 1034 -30.71 -5.36 -2.08
C ALA A 1034 -30.19 -6.15 -3.31
N PRO A 1035 -30.62 -5.81 -4.53
CA PRO A 1035 -30.15 -6.49 -5.73
C PRO A 1035 -28.66 -6.21 -5.98
N GLY A 1036 -27.96 -7.21 -6.53
CA GLY A 1036 -26.53 -7.11 -6.84
C GLY A 1036 -25.60 -7.38 -5.65
N SER A 1037 -24.32 -7.08 -5.80
CA SER A 1037 -23.26 -7.44 -4.82
C SER A 1037 -23.45 -6.82 -3.44
N GLN A 1038 -24.11 -5.67 -3.34
CA GLN A 1038 -24.34 -4.96 -2.06
C GLN A 1038 -25.24 -5.73 -1.08
N GLY A 1039 -26.09 -6.63 -1.58
CA GLY A 1039 -26.94 -7.49 -0.74
C GLY A 1039 -26.21 -8.67 -0.10
N PHE A 1040 -25.00 -8.99 -0.56
CA PHE A 1040 -24.27 -10.20 -0.18
C PHE A 1040 -23.04 -9.89 0.67
N LEU A 1041 -22.80 -10.74 1.67
CA LEU A 1041 -21.57 -10.73 2.44
C LEU A 1041 -20.56 -11.64 1.77
N LYS A 1042 -19.49 -11.05 1.24
CA LYS A 1042 -18.36 -11.84 0.75
C LYS A 1042 -17.53 -12.31 1.93
N THR A 1043 -17.41 -13.62 2.09
CA THR A 1043 -16.74 -14.25 3.24
C THR A 1043 -15.70 -15.29 2.80
N LYS A 1044 -14.72 -15.56 3.66
CA LYS A 1044 -13.83 -16.73 3.55
C LYS A 1044 -13.62 -17.33 4.93
N VAL A 1045 -13.37 -18.64 4.99
CA VAL A 1045 -13.05 -19.33 6.24
C VAL A 1045 -11.55 -19.64 6.23
N ILE A 1046 -10.84 -19.16 7.26
CA ILE A 1046 -9.44 -19.46 7.52
C ILE A 1046 -9.38 -20.50 8.66
N ASP A 1047 -8.54 -21.52 8.49
CA ASP A 1047 -8.26 -22.57 9.50
C ASP A 1047 -9.52 -23.19 10.12
N GLU A 1048 -10.52 -23.42 9.27
CA GLU A 1048 -11.79 -24.11 9.57
C GLU A 1048 -12.66 -23.49 10.68
N SER A 1049 -12.24 -22.36 11.26
CA SER A 1049 -12.82 -21.79 12.49
C SER A 1049 -13.06 -20.28 12.39
N LEU A 1050 -12.22 -19.53 11.68
CA LEU A 1050 -12.32 -18.08 11.59
C LEU A 1050 -12.97 -17.65 10.26
N THR A 1051 -14.14 -17.04 10.35
CA THR A 1051 -14.80 -16.42 9.19
C THR A 1051 -14.31 -14.97 9.05
N MET A 1052 -13.76 -14.65 7.89
CA MET A 1052 -13.46 -13.28 7.49
C MET A 1052 -14.53 -12.75 6.55
N TYR A 1053 -14.70 -11.43 6.56
CA TYR A 1053 -15.68 -10.66 5.80
C TYR A 1053 -14.95 -9.63 4.97
N MET A 1054 -15.35 -9.46 3.72
CA MET A 1054 -14.77 -8.42 2.89
C MET A 1054 -15.34 -7.06 3.28
N ASP A 1055 -14.53 -6.00 3.21
CA ASP A 1055 -14.98 -4.63 3.41
C ASP A 1055 -15.95 -4.15 2.30
N LYS A 1056 -16.54 -2.96 2.44
CA LYS A 1056 -17.52 -2.43 1.49
C LYS A 1056 -16.95 -2.20 0.08
N SER A 1057 -15.66 -1.88 -0.03
CA SER A 1057 -14.99 -1.66 -1.32
C SER A 1057 -14.52 -2.97 -1.99
N TRP A 1058 -14.66 -4.10 -1.31
CA TRP A 1058 -14.16 -5.40 -1.75
C TRP A 1058 -12.63 -5.46 -1.92
N SER A 1059 -11.92 -4.67 -1.14
CA SER A 1059 -10.47 -4.45 -1.21
C SER A 1059 -9.69 -5.10 -0.06
N ALA A 1060 -10.33 -5.37 1.07
CA ALA A 1060 -9.66 -5.95 2.24
C ALA A 1060 -10.53 -6.99 2.95
N TRP A 1061 -9.87 -7.99 3.55
CA TRP A 1061 -10.52 -8.97 4.40
C TRP A 1061 -10.43 -8.54 5.87
N LEU A 1062 -11.56 -8.53 6.57
CA LEU A 1062 -11.71 -8.13 7.96
C LEU A 1062 -12.30 -9.27 8.80
N PRO A 1063 -11.97 -9.34 10.11
CA PRO A 1063 -12.45 -10.40 11.00
C PRO A 1063 -13.89 -10.18 11.50
N TYR A 1064 -14.51 -9.05 11.16
CA TYR A 1064 -15.88 -8.67 11.54
C TYR A 1064 -16.67 -8.25 10.30
N PRO A 1065 -18.02 -8.43 10.29
CA PRO A 1065 -18.84 -8.06 9.16
C PRO A 1065 -18.92 -6.53 8.99
N THR A 1066 -18.91 -6.08 7.74
CA THR A 1066 -18.72 -4.66 7.40
C THR A 1066 -19.94 -4.04 6.71
N THR A 1067 -20.60 -4.77 5.81
CA THR A 1067 -21.71 -4.23 5.01
C THR A 1067 -22.70 -5.32 4.62
N LYS A 1068 -23.99 -5.03 4.70
CA LYS A 1068 -25.06 -5.82 4.08
C LYS A 1068 -26.24 -4.92 3.80
N VAL A 1069 -26.52 -4.65 2.53
CA VAL A 1069 -27.58 -3.73 2.14
C VAL A 1069 -28.90 -4.49 1.93
N VAL A 1070 -29.96 -3.98 2.53
CA VAL A 1070 -31.33 -4.53 2.42
C VAL A 1070 -32.30 -3.47 1.92
N HIS A 1071 -33.39 -3.92 1.31
CA HIS A 1071 -34.52 -3.10 0.87
C HIS A 1071 -35.79 -3.50 1.63
N PHE A 1072 -36.66 -2.53 1.91
CA PHE A 1072 -37.98 -2.74 2.51
C PHE A 1072 -38.94 -1.62 2.10
N ASP A 1073 -40.24 -1.78 2.33
CA ASP A 1073 -41.25 -0.91 1.71
C ASP A 1073 -41.75 0.19 2.67
N ALA A 1074 -41.71 -0.01 3.99
CA ALA A 1074 -42.21 0.96 4.98
C ALA A 1074 -41.58 0.81 6.37
N LEU A 1075 -41.58 1.91 7.13
CA LEU A 1075 -41.11 2.03 8.53
C LEU A 1075 -42.27 2.00 9.56
N GLU A 1076 -43.52 1.86 9.13
CA GLU A 1076 -44.73 2.15 9.93
C GLU A 1076 -44.85 1.38 11.25
N GLU A 1077 -44.10 0.29 11.41
CA GLU A 1077 -44.18 -0.63 12.55
C GLU A 1077 -42.88 -0.72 13.37
N VAL A 1078 -41.82 0.01 12.99
CA VAL A 1078 -40.52 0.09 13.70
C VAL A 1078 -40.42 1.36 14.48
#